data_AF-A0A9D9UMD9-F1
#
_entry.id   AF-A0A9D9UMD9-F1
#
_cell.length_a   1.000
_cell.length_b   1.000
_cell.length_c   1.000
_cell.angle_alpha   90.00
_cell.angle_beta   90.00
_cell.angle_gamma   90.00
#
_symmetry.space_group_name_H-M   'P 1'
#
loop_
_entity.id
_entity.type
_entity.pdbx_description
1 polymer ?
#
loop_
_entity_poly.entity_id
_entity_poly.type
_entity_poly.pdbx_seq_one_letter_code
_entity_poly.pdbx_strand_id
1 'polypeptide(L)'
;MASHLYNKLQISSDQASLLAQTYFGITGSATPLSGEIDFNFRIKTSAGSSFILKVSRPVMDLQYIDFQLKILLHLSETNPELTVPKIILNKEGNPYTTFTDDFGQLRLVRMLTWIDGRLWSSVHPITEDFLYNLGKAAGEITKSLYVLHHPFAKRDFEWDIDQVLWTEKFLYLFNTDDKQIVTHFLQRFVARKSHLEGLRKSIIHNDINDNNILVCQNPAHPDTISIIDFGDAIYTSTINDLAVCITYAVMEKPDPLQAASTMVKGYHEKFALHDDELKVLHLLVAMRLIISVTKSARNKIDEPENEYLLISEKPAWTLLRQWINIDEHLAYYTFRHACGLVPYPDLEMFNTWANNHPFGIAALFPTTGIQQASHIDMSVGSTWLGHRTDFTDIDLLAYRIKEWSRAHPGTMVVNGYLETRPFYSTPAYQKEGNNGPKYRTVHLGVDFWIDGHTPLHAPLDGEVFSIFDNDQDKDYGPTIILRHEYGPEKVFFTLYGHLSKTTLNTVSIGQTISKGQHIGYIGQANENGNWSPHLHFQIILDMLGNTHDFPGVAFPSEVDIWKSVCPDPNIFLQQEVISPKKQKQPNEIIRFRTDHLGKSLSLSYAEPLHIVRGEGSCLIDKTGRRYLDTVNNVAHVGHEHPRIVKAGQAQMALLNTNTRYLHESINDFAEALL
;
A
#
# COMPACT_ATOMS: atom_id res chain seq x y z
N MET A 1 47.40 -4.04 -0.44
CA MET A 1 48.11 -2.74 -0.37
C MET A 1 47.18 -1.55 -0.09
N ALA A 2 45.86 -1.65 -0.25
CA ALA A 2 44.91 -0.58 0.10
C ALA A 2 44.72 -0.36 1.62
N SER A 3 44.70 -1.42 2.45
CA SER A 3 44.48 -1.30 3.90
C SER A 3 45.58 -0.53 4.65
N HIS A 4 46.81 -0.52 4.13
CA HIS A 4 47.93 0.19 4.76
C HIS A 4 47.93 1.71 4.50
N LEU A 5 47.17 2.18 3.51
CA LEU A 5 46.98 3.60 3.22
C LEU A 5 45.88 4.22 4.08
N TYR A 6 44.82 3.47 4.39
CA TYR A 6 43.66 3.95 5.16
C TYR A 6 44.00 4.25 6.63
N ASN A 7 44.77 3.38 7.29
CA ASN A 7 45.20 3.61 8.68
C ASN A 7 46.14 4.83 8.84
N LYS A 8 46.77 5.29 7.75
CA LYS A 8 47.58 6.51 7.74
C LYS A 8 46.76 7.80 7.52
N LEU A 9 45.46 7.68 7.29
CA LEU A 9 44.57 8.82 7.06
C LEU A 9 43.65 9.10 8.26
N GLN A 10 43.53 8.15 9.20
CA GLN A 10 42.63 8.25 10.34
C GLN A 10 43.08 9.32 11.34
N ILE A 11 42.11 10.06 11.84
CA ILE A 11 42.28 10.99 12.97
C ILE A 11 42.01 10.22 14.26
N SER A 12 42.86 10.35 15.27
CA SER A 12 42.63 9.71 16.56
C SER A 12 41.60 10.50 17.39
N SER A 13 40.94 9.83 18.35
CA SER A 13 40.05 10.51 19.30
C SER A 13 40.76 11.61 20.10
N ASP A 14 42.03 11.41 20.44
CA ASP A 14 42.81 12.42 21.18
C ASP A 14 43.07 13.66 20.31
N GLN A 15 43.43 13.45 19.03
CA GLN A 15 43.57 14.55 18.07
C GLN A 15 42.24 15.28 17.86
N ALA A 16 41.13 14.55 17.69
CA ALA A 16 39.80 15.16 17.56
C ALA A 16 39.43 16.01 18.79
N SER A 17 39.73 15.53 20.01
CA SER A 17 39.51 16.28 21.25
C SER A 17 40.36 17.56 21.29
N LEU A 18 41.62 17.48 20.86
CA LEU A 18 42.53 18.62 20.77
C LEU A 18 42.05 19.66 19.73
N LEU A 19 41.57 19.21 18.57
CA LEU A 19 41.03 20.08 17.53
C LEU A 19 39.79 20.85 18.03
N ALA A 20 38.88 20.16 18.72
CA ALA A 20 37.70 20.79 19.33
C ALA A 20 38.08 21.88 20.34
N GLN A 21 39.06 21.61 21.21
CA GLN A 21 39.54 22.58 22.19
C GLN A 21 40.27 23.76 21.54
N THR A 22 41.15 23.46 20.58
CA THR A 22 42.04 24.44 19.95
C THR A 22 41.23 25.44 19.14
N TYR A 23 40.37 24.97 18.25
CA TYR A 23 39.69 25.83 17.27
C TYR A 23 38.31 26.29 17.70
N PHE A 24 37.61 25.54 18.56
CA PHE A 24 36.25 25.87 18.97
C PHE A 24 36.10 26.14 20.48
N GLY A 25 37.16 25.93 21.27
CA GLY A 25 37.12 26.19 22.72
C GLY A 25 36.30 25.17 23.50
N ILE A 26 36.00 24.01 22.91
CA ILE A 26 35.20 22.96 23.54
C ILE A 26 36.12 21.87 24.06
N THR A 27 36.15 21.70 25.38
CA THR A 27 36.87 20.62 26.05
C THR A 27 35.94 19.43 26.30
N GLY A 28 36.24 18.30 25.69
CA GLY A 28 35.48 17.06 25.84
C GLY A 28 36.21 15.86 25.27
N SER A 29 35.72 14.65 25.58
CA SER A 29 36.25 13.39 25.04
C SER A 29 35.63 13.09 23.69
N ALA A 30 36.44 12.79 22.68
CA ALA A 30 35.97 12.35 21.38
C ALA A 30 35.68 10.84 21.34
N THR A 31 34.61 10.46 20.65
CA THR A 31 34.30 9.07 20.30
C THR A 31 34.05 9.01 18.79
N PRO A 32 34.71 8.12 18.03
CA PRO A 32 34.50 8.03 16.60
C PRO A 32 33.08 7.57 16.29
N LEU A 33 32.53 8.12 15.21
CA LEU A 33 31.25 7.74 14.62
C LEU A 33 31.52 7.19 13.22
N SER A 34 30.66 6.27 12.75
CA SER A 34 30.74 5.77 11.39
C SER A 34 30.56 6.90 10.37
N GLY A 35 31.25 6.80 9.23
CA GLY A 35 31.16 7.77 8.13
C GLY A 35 31.90 7.26 6.90
N GLU A 36 31.36 7.53 5.71
CA GLU A 36 31.93 7.08 4.44
C GLU A 36 33.04 8.03 3.97
N ILE A 37 32.75 9.35 3.93
CA ILE A 37 33.66 10.37 3.39
C ILE A 37 34.49 11.01 4.51
N ASP A 38 33.83 11.65 5.47
CA ASP A 38 34.50 12.38 6.56
C ASP A 38 34.73 11.51 7.80
N PHE A 39 35.74 11.88 8.60
CA PHE A 39 35.93 11.33 9.94
C PHE A 39 35.06 12.08 10.94
N ASN A 40 34.02 11.41 11.44
CA ASN A 40 33.03 11.97 12.34
C ASN A 40 33.35 11.60 13.79
N PHE A 41 33.26 12.57 14.71
CA PHE A 41 33.46 12.34 16.14
C PHE A 41 32.36 12.99 16.97
N ARG A 42 31.84 12.26 17.95
CA ARG A 42 31.06 12.84 19.04
C ARG A 42 32.01 13.41 20.08
N ILE A 43 31.95 14.72 20.33
CA ILE A 43 32.68 15.38 21.41
C ILE A 43 31.74 15.51 22.61
N LYS A 44 32.01 14.80 23.71
CA LYS A 44 31.21 14.88 24.95
C LYS A 44 31.95 15.69 26.01
N THR A 45 31.35 16.80 26.42
CA THR A 45 31.91 17.68 27.47
C THR A 45 31.64 17.13 28.87
N SER A 46 32.42 17.56 29.86
CA SER A 46 32.20 17.22 31.28
C SER A 46 30.86 17.75 31.82
N ALA A 47 30.34 18.83 31.24
CA ALA A 47 29.04 19.40 31.57
C ALA A 47 27.85 18.61 30.98
N GLY A 48 28.10 17.56 30.19
CA GLY A 48 27.08 16.70 29.60
C GLY A 48 26.66 17.08 28.17
N SER A 49 26.98 18.29 27.70
CA SER A 49 26.72 18.71 26.31
C SER A 49 27.55 17.90 25.31
N SER A 50 26.97 17.61 24.15
CA SER A 50 27.61 16.89 23.05
C SER A 50 27.68 17.73 21.77
N PHE A 51 28.66 17.46 20.92
CA PHE A 51 28.84 18.08 19.60
C PHE A 51 29.30 17.05 18.58
N ILE A 52 29.15 17.36 17.29
CA ILE A 52 29.71 16.57 16.19
C ILE A 52 30.89 17.35 15.60
N LEU A 53 32.09 16.80 15.71
CA LEU A 53 33.27 17.29 15.01
C LEU A 53 33.44 16.46 13.72
N LYS A 54 33.45 17.12 12.56
CA LYS A 54 33.73 16.47 11.27
C LYS A 54 35.10 16.93 10.77
N VAL A 55 35.96 15.98 10.43
CA VAL A 55 37.28 16.23 9.83
C VAL A 55 37.31 15.64 8.41
N SER A 56 37.67 16.47 7.43
CA SER A 56 37.68 16.03 6.03
C SER A 56 38.78 15.01 5.74
N ARG A 57 38.72 14.37 4.57
CA ARG A 57 39.89 13.71 3.95
C ARG A 57 40.88 14.76 3.38
N PRO A 58 42.13 14.37 3.02
CA PRO A 58 43.05 15.26 2.32
C PRO A 58 42.47 15.72 0.98
N VAL A 59 42.87 16.91 0.52
CA VAL A 59 42.55 17.42 -0.83
C VAL A 59 41.03 17.46 -1.10
N MET A 60 40.25 17.83 -0.08
CA MET A 60 38.79 17.97 -0.20
C MET A 60 38.42 19.22 -1.00
N ASP A 61 37.40 19.12 -1.85
CA ASP A 61 36.82 20.27 -2.55
C ASP A 61 36.14 21.22 -1.54
N LEU A 62 36.59 22.48 -1.49
CA LEU A 62 36.00 23.49 -0.63
C LEU A 62 34.52 23.75 -0.96
N GLN A 63 34.13 23.60 -2.23
CA GLN A 63 32.74 23.80 -2.65
C GLN A 63 31.79 22.73 -2.08
N TYR A 64 32.30 21.52 -1.82
CA TYR A 64 31.54 20.45 -1.16
C TYR A 64 31.19 20.80 0.29
N ILE A 65 32.17 21.36 1.01
CA ILE A 65 31.99 21.78 2.40
C ILE A 65 31.10 23.03 2.47
N ASP A 66 31.35 24.03 1.62
CA ASP A 66 30.51 25.24 1.51
C ASP A 66 29.05 24.88 1.24
N PHE A 67 28.81 23.93 0.33
CA PHE A 67 27.46 23.49 0.00
C PHE A 67 26.71 22.92 1.20
N GLN A 68 27.33 22.01 1.95
CA GLN A 68 26.72 21.44 3.16
C GLN A 68 26.44 22.50 4.23
N LEU A 69 27.37 23.42 4.45
CA LEU A 69 27.20 24.50 5.43
C LEU A 69 26.06 25.43 5.01
N LYS A 70 25.98 25.76 3.71
CA LYS A 70 24.91 26.60 3.15
C LYS A 70 23.53 25.94 3.27
N ILE A 71 23.44 24.62 3.13
CA ILE A 71 22.21 23.87 3.42
C ILE A 71 21.81 24.05 4.89
N LEU A 72 22.71 23.80 5.84
CA LEU A 72 22.38 23.88 7.27
C LEU A 72 22.00 25.29 7.72
N LEU A 73 22.69 26.31 7.19
CA LEU A 73 22.33 27.72 7.41
C LEU A 73 20.93 28.01 6.87
N HIS A 74 20.68 27.65 5.60
CA HIS A 74 19.40 27.88 4.94
C HIS A 74 18.24 27.22 5.68
N LEU A 75 18.41 25.96 6.11
CA LEU A 75 17.39 25.25 6.89
C LEU A 75 17.12 25.94 8.24
N SER A 76 18.18 26.38 8.92
CA SER A 76 18.06 27.08 10.21
C SER A 76 17.37 28.44 10.09
N GLU A 77 17.54 29.13 8.96
CA GLU A 77 16.96 30.45 8.69
C GLU A 77 15.52 30.37 8.17
N THR A 78 15.23 29.43 7.27
CA THR A 78 13.94 29.32 6.60
C THR A 78 12.91 28.48 7.36
N ASN A 79 13.36 27.59 8.23
CA ASN A 79 12.47 26.74 9.03
C ASN A 79 13.01 26.55 10.46
N PRO A 80 12.87 27.55 11.35
CA PRO A 80 13.45 27.50 12.70
C PRO A 80 12.90 26.38 13.61
N GLU A 81 11.70 25.87 13.30
CA GLU A 81 11.05 24.76 14.01
C GLU A 81 11.67 23.39 13.63
N LEU A 82 12.34 23.31 12.48
CA LEU A 82 13.00 22.10 12.04
C LEU A 82 14.25 21.85 12.90
N THR A 83 14.30 20.68 13.54
CA THR A 83 15.48 20.28 14.31
C THR A 83 16.52 19.70 13.35
N VAL A 84 17.56 20.49 13.04
CA VAL A 84 18.73 20.09 12.23
C VAL A 84 20.04 20.50 12.90
N PRO A 85 21.17 19.83 12.58
CA PRO A 85 22.47 20.21 13.13
C PRO A 85 22.81 21.68 12.79
N LYS A 86 23.08 22.49 13.81
CA LYS A 86 23.47 23.90 13.65
C LYS A 86 24.98 24.03 13.65
N ILE A 87 25.50 24.96 12.86
CA ILE A 87 26.94 25.21 12.75
C ILE A 87 27.44 25.90 14.02
N ILE A 88 28.55 25.42 14.56
CA ILE A 88 29.30 26.10 15.61
C ILE A 88 30.48 26.83 14.97
N LEU A 89 30.50 28.15 15.11
CA LEU A 89 31.60 28.98 14.63
C LEU A 89 32.87 28.72 15.46
N ASN A 90 34.03 28.75 14.81
CA ASN A 90 35.32 28.66 15.47
C ASN A 90 35.61 29.95 16.28
N LYS A 91 36.73 29.99 17.00
CA LYS A 91 37.15 31.16 17.81
C LYS A 91 37.35 32.45 17.00
N GLU A 92 37.48 32.36 15.69
CA GLU A 92 37.65 33.49 14.76
C GLU A 92 36.31 33.90 14.10
N GLY A 93 35.20 33.22 14.42
CA GLY A 93 33.88 33.48 13.84
C GLY A 93 33.62 32.79 12.50
N ASN A 94 34.49 31.89 12.06
CA ASN A 94 34.35 31.17 10.78
C ASN A 94 33.64 29.80 10.97
N PRO A 95 32.87 29.32 9.97
CA PRO A 95 32.10 28.07 10.08
C PRO A 95 32.96 26.81 9.96
N TYR A 96 34.21 26.94 9.53
CA TYR A 96 35.21 25.87 9.51
C TYR A 96 36.60 26.47 9.72
N THR A 97 37.57 25.60 10.00
CA THR A 97 38.99 25.92 10.07
C THR A 97 39.80 24.93 9.24
N THR A 98 41.05 25.27 8.94
CA THR A 98 42.00 24.38 8.31
C THR A 98 43.09 23.98 9.30
N PHE A 99 43.52 22.72 9.31
CA PHE A 99 44.74 22.31 9.98
C PHE A 99 45.56 21.38 9.10
N THR A 100 46.85 21.28 9.37
CA THR A 100 47.76 20.34 8.72
C THR A 100 47.88 19.11 9.62
N ASP A 101 47.57 17.92 9.09
CA ASP A 101 47.70 16.66 9.84
C ASP A 101 49.17 16.26 10.04
N ASP A 102 49.40 15.20 10.83
CA ASP A 102 50.74 14.68 11.14
C ASP A 102 51.52 14.21 9.88
N PHE A 103 50.85 14.08 8.74
CA PHE A 103 51.41 13.70 7.44
C PHE A 103 51.58 14.89 6.49
N GLY A 104 51.42 16.12 6.98
CA GLY A 104 51.62 17.34 6.19
C GLY A 104 50.45 17.68 5.26
N GLN A 105 49.30 17.02 5.38
CA GLN A 105 48.16 17.23 4.51
C GLN A 105 47.18 18.23 5.11
N LEU A 106 46.69 19.15 4.27
CA LEU A 106 45.65 20.10 4.68
C LEU A 106 44.31 19.37 4.89
N ARG A 107 43.63 19.74 5.97
CA ARG A 107 42.35 19.18 6.42
C ARG A 107 41.41 20.30 6.83
N LEU A 108 40.12 20.12 6.54
CA LEU A 108 39.06 21.01 6.98
C LEU A 108 38.37 20.41 8.21
N VAL A 109 38.12 21.27 9.21
CA VAL A 109 37.46 20.88 10.45
C VAL A 109 36.26 21.79 10.67
N ARG A 110 35.11 21.18 10.91
CA ARG A 110 33.85 21.87 11.21
C ARG A 110 33.17 21.21 12.39
N MET A 111 32.39 21.99 13.12
CA MET A 111 31.68 21.50 14.30
C MET A 111 30.20 21.87 14.23
N LEU A 112 29.36 20.90 14.58
CA LEU A 112 27.90 21.02 14.57
C LEU A 112 27.33 20.71 15.95
N THR A 113 26.14 21.22 16.25
CA THR A 113 25.40 20.82 17.45
C THR A 113 25.03 19.34 17.40
N TRP A 114 25.03 18.68 18.55
CA TRP A 114 24.49 17.34 18.70
C TRP A 114 22.96 17.37 18.80
N ILE A 115 22.31 16.35 18.24
CA ILE A 115 20.88 16.10 18.40
C ILE A 115 20.73 14.75 19.08
N ASP A 116 20.05 14.74 20.23
CA ASP A 116 19.80 13.50 20.96
C ASP A 116 18.65 12.71 20.32
N GLY A 117 18.91 11.44 20.05
CA GLY A 117 17.96 10.51 19.46
C GLY A 117 18.59 9.14 19.27
N ARG A 118 17.77 8.18 18.85
CA ARG A 118 18.23 6.87 18.34
C ARG A 118 18.03 6.84 16.83
N LEU A 119 18.79 6.02 16.12
CA LEU A 119 18.64 5.88 14.67
C LEU A 119 17.32 5.19 14.32
N TRP A 120 16.72 5.55 13.18
CA TRP A 120 15.55 4.85 12.63
C TRP A 120 15.86 3.36 12.41
N SER A 121 17.07 2.98 12.02
CA SER A 121 17.50 1.57 11.90
C SER A 121 17.35 0.74 13.19
N SER A 122 17.11 1.37 14.35
CA SER A 122 16.80 0.69 15.62
C SER A 122 15.29 0.58 15.93
N VAL A 123 14.41 1.13 15.10
CA VAL A 123 12.97 1.24 15.36
C VAL A 123 12.25 -0.02 14.92
N HIS A 124 11.74 -0.79 15.89
CA HIS A 124 10.84 -1.90 15.64
C HIS A 124 9.74 -1.96 16.70
N PRO A 125 8.46 -2.18 16.31
CA PRO A 125 7.95 -2.27 14.94
C PRO A 125 7.88 -0.89 14.26
N ILE A 126 7.99 -0.86 12.92
CA ILE A 126 7.73 0.33 12.09
C ILE A 126 6.21 0.42 11.88
N THR A 127 5.54 1.38 12.54
CA THR A 127 4.08 1.57 12.46
C THR A 127 3.66 2.47 11.29
N GLU A 128 2.37 2.45 10.94
CA GLU A 128 1.82 3.35 9.91
C GLU A 128 1.93 4.82 10.31
N ASP A 129 1.62 5.15 11.57
CA ASP A 129 1.79 6.52 12.10
C ASP A 129 3.22 7.01 11.96
N PHE A 130 4.20 6.14 12.22
CA PHE A 130 5.61 6.47 12.04
C PHE A 130 5.95 6.72 10.57
N LEU A 131 5.49 5.88 9.64
CA LEU A 131 5.72 6.08 8.19
C LEU A 131 5.09 7.38 7.68
N TYR A 132 3.89 7.71 8.16
CA TYR A 132 3.21 8.94 7.82
C TYR A 132 3.97 10.17 8.34
N ASN A 133 4.39 10.17 9.61
CA ASN A 133 5.18 11.26 10.19
C ASN A 133 6.56 11.38 9.56
N LEU A 134 7.18 10.26 9.18
CA LEU A 134 8.42 10.23 8.44
C LEU A 134 8.25 10.89 7.05
N GLY A 135 7.17 10.55 6.34
CA GLY A 135 6.81 11.23 5.09
C GLY A 135 6.68 12.75 5.28
N LYS A 136 6.00 13.19 6.34
CA LYS A 136 5.88 14.62 6.67
C LYS A 136 7.25 15.27 6.89
N ALA A 137 8.13 14.65 7.66
CA ALA A 137 9.47 15.17 7.92
C ALA A 137 10.29 15.31 6.63
N ALA A 138 10.26 14.30 5.75
CA ALA A 138 10.92 14.36 4.44
C ALA A 138 10.33 15.47 3.55
N GLY A 139 9.01 15.62 3.51
CA GLY A 139 8.34 16.68 2.76
C GLY A 139 8.70 18.09 3.25
N GLU A 140 8.86 18.29 4.56
CA GLU A 140 9.33 19.57 5.12
C GLU A 140 10.77 19.89 4.74
N ILE A 141 11.67 18.88 4.69
CA ILE A 141 13.04 19.07 4.19
C ILE A 141 13.01 19.50 2.73
N THR A 142 12.32 18.75 1.86
CA THR A 142 12.27 19.08 0.43
C THR A 142 11.66 20.48 0.20
N LYS A 143 10.58 20.82 0.91
CA LYS A 143 10.00 22.16 0.87
C LYS A 143 10.99 23.25 1.25
N SER A 144 11.76 23.03 2.32
CA SER A 144 12.73 24.02 2.81
C SER A 144 13.89 24.20 1.83
N LEU A 145 14.35 23.12 1.18
CA LEU A 145 15.43 23.16 0.19
C LEU A 145 15.00 23.61 -1.21
N TYR A 146 13.69 23.63 -1.50
CA TYR A 146 13.16 23.86 -2.85
C TYR A 146 13.67 25.14 -3.53
N VAL A 147 13.87 26.21 -2.75
CA VAL A 147 14.34 27.52 -3.23
C VAL A 147 15.85 27.73 -3.11
N LEU A 148 16.57 26.76 -2.53
CA LEU A 148 18.01 26.85 -2.35
C LEU A 148 18.72 26.67 -3.70
N HIS A 149 19.75 27.48 -3.92
CA HIS A 149 20.63 27.36 -5.08
C HIS A 149 22.09 27.32 -4.65
N HIS A 150 22.84 26.41 -5.27
CA HIS A 150 24.26 26.29 -5.06
C HIS A 150 24.95 25.73 -6.32
N PRO A 151 26.08 26.31 -6.79
CA PRO A 151 26.77 25.83 -8.00
C PRO A 151 27.18 24.35 -7.91
N PHE A 152 27.73 23.94 -6.76
CA PHE A 152 28.17 22.56 -6.53
C PHE A 152 27.04 21.51 -6.51
N ALA A 153 25.79 21.94 -6.33
CA ALA A 153 24.65 21.02 -6.35
C ALA A 153 24.46 20.35 -7.72
N LYS A 154 24.98 20.95 -8.80
CA LYS A 154 24.98 20.36 -10.14
C LYS A 154 26.30 19.63 -10.37
N ARG A 155 26.29 18.31 -10.16
CA ARG A 155 27.46 17.44 -10.29
C ARG A 155 27.06 16.05 -10.77
N ASP A 156 28.01 15.33 -11.34
CA ASP A 156 27.82 13.90 -11.59
C ASP A 156 27.87 13.14 -10.26
N PHE A 157 26.89 12.28 -10.03
CA PHE A 157 26.80 11.54 -8.77
C PHE A 157 26.12 10.19 -8.98
N GLU A 158 26.83 9.10 -8.70
CA GLU A 158 26.33 7.73 -8.96
C GLU A 158 25.07 7.38 -8.13
N TRP A 159 24.81 8.11 -7.03
CA TRP A 159 23.62 7.95 -6.20
C TRP A 159 22.40 8.76 -6.65
N ASP A 160 22.55 9.61 -7.68
CA ASP A 160 21.44 10.35 -8.29
C ASP A 160 20.61 9.43 -9.20
N ILE A 161 19.32 9.34 -8.93
CA ILE A 161 18.38 8.51 -9.70
C ILE A 161 18.29 8.98 -11.15
N ASP A 162 18.38 10.28 -11.43
CA ASP A 162 18.35 10.81 -12.80
C ASP A 162 19.55 10.31 -13.64
N GLN A 163 20.63 9.87 -12.99
CA GLN A 163 21.88 9.42 -13.61
C GLN A 163 22.05 7.89 -13.61
N VAL A 164 21.02 7.13 -13.21
CA VAL A 164 21.05 5.67 -12.95
C VAL A 164 21.60 4.79 -14.08
N LEU A 165 21.60 5.26 -15.34
CA LEU A 165 21.99 4.45 -16.50
C LEU A 165 23.42 3.91 -16.45
N TRP A 166 24.29 4.46 -15.59
CA TRP A 166 25.62 3.90 -15.37
C TRP A 166 25.58 2.45 -14.87
N THR A 167 24.48 1.99 -14.25
CA THR A 167 24.35 0.63 -13.70
C THR A 167 24.27 -0.45 -14.78
N GLU A 168 23.86 -0.10 -16.01
CA GLU A 168 23.72 -1.03 -17.14
C GLU A 168 25.05 -1.75 -17.45
N LYS A 169 26.18 -1.04 -17.35
CA LYS A 169 27.51 -1.61 -17.60
C LYS A 169 27.89 -2.72 -16.62
N PHE A 170 27.18 -2.85 -15.50
CA PHE A 170 27.44 -3.81 -14.43
C PHE A 170 26.41 -4.95 -14.35
N LEU A 171 25.50 -5.08 -15.33
CA LEU A 171 24.53 -6.17 -15.37
C LEU A 171 25.16 -7.57 -15.33
N TYR A 172 26.44 -7.70 -15.71
CA TYR A 172 27.19 -8.95 -15.65
C TYR A 172 27.49 -9.44 -14.22
N LEU A 173 27.31 -8.58 -13.21
CA LEU A 173 27.49 -8.93 -11.80
C LEU A 173 26.30 -9.69 -11.20
N PHE A 174 25.16 -9.70 -11.90
CA PHE A 174 23.92 -10.30 -11.39
C PHE A 174 23.66 -11.68 -12.01
N ASN A 175 22.98 -12.55 -11.26
CA ASN A 175 22.47 -13.81 -11.81
C ASN A 175 21.35 -13.56 -12.83
N THR A 176 20.91 -14.60 -13.54
CA THR A 176 19.91 -14.50 -14.61
C THR A 176 18.62 -13.83 -14.17
N ASP A 177 18.04 -14.25 -13.05
CA ASP A 177 16.73 -13.78 -12.59
C ASP A 177 16.80 -12.31 -12.14
N ASP A 178 17.81 -11.98 -11.33
CA ASP A 178 18.05 -10.62 -10.85
C ASP A 178 18.38 -9.67 -12.02
N LYS A 179 19.13 -10.14 -13.03
CA LYS A 179 19.42 -9.38 -14.25
C LYS A 179 18.15 -9.07 -15.04
N GLN A 180 17.18 -9.98 -15.11
CA GLN A 180 15.90 -9.73 -15.81
C GLN A 180 15.12 -8.60 -15.12
N ILE A 181 15.07 -8.60 -13.78
CA ILE A 181 14.40 -7.55 -12.99
C ILE A 181 15.05 -6.19 -13.25
N VAL A 182 16.38 -6.10 -13.14
CA VAL A 182 17.10 -4.85 -13.38
C VAL A 182 16.91 -4.37 -14.83
N THR A 183 17.01 -5.29 -15.80
CA THR A 183 16.84 -4.97 -17.22
C THR A 183 15.43 -4.45 -17.51
N HIS A 184 14.40 -5.06 -16.93
CA HIS A 184 13.01 -4.62 -17.07
C HIS A 184 12.86 -3.15 -16.66
N PHE A 185 13.30 -2.80 -15.45
CA PHE A 185 13.16 -1.43 -14.95
C PHE A 185 14.05 -0.42 -15.70
N LEU A 186 15.27 -0.80 -16.12
CA LEU A 186 16.12 0.07 -16.95
C LEU A 186 15.48 0.38 -18.31
N GLN A 187 14.88 -0.62 -18.97
CA GLN A 187 14.16 -0.42 -20.22
C GLN A 187 12.96 0.52 -20.04
N ARG A 188 12.19 0.35 -18.95
CA ARG A 188 11.09 1.24 -18.58
C ARG A 188 11.58 2.67 -18.33
N PHE A 189 12.72 2.84 -17.65
CA PHE A 189 13.34 4.15 -17.42
C PHE A 189 13.71 4.84 -18.73
N VAL A 190 14.35 4.14 -19.66
CA VAL A 190 14.68 4.66 -20.99
C VAL A 190 13.41 5.03 -21.76
N ALA A 191 12.37 4.19 -21.72
CA ALA A 191 11.10 4.45 -22.39
C ALA A 191 10.35 5.68 -21.84
N ARG A 192 10.58 6.05 -20.58
CA ARG A 192 9.96 7.21 -19.91
C ARG A 192 10.86 8.45 -19.90
N LYS A 193 12.01 8.44 -20.58
CA LYS A 193 13.02 9.51 -20.53
C LYS A 193 12.45 10.93 -20.75
N SER A 194 11.63 11.13 -21.78
CA SER A 194 11.04 12.45 -22.06
C SER A 194 10.11 12.95 -20.96
N HIS A 195 9.42 12.04 -20.27
CA HIS A 195 8.59 12.38 -19.11
C HIS A 195 9.45 12.77 -17.91
N LEU A 196 10.51 11.98 -17.65
CA LEU A 196 11.47 12.23 -16.56
C LEU A 196 12.21 13.57 -16.72
N GLU A 197 12.60 13.93 -17.95
CA GLU A 197 13.25 15.22 -18.25
C GLU A 197 12.34 16.44 -17.99
N GLY A 198 11.02 16.25 -18.05
CA GLY A 198 10.02 17.29 -17.80
C GLY A 198 9.70 17.52 -16.32
N LEU A 199 10.16 16.64 -15.41
CA LEU A 199 9.86 16.75 -13.99
C LEU A 199 10.51 17.98 -13.36
N ARG A 200 9.86 18.51 -12.32
CA ARG A 200 10.38 19.63 -11.55
C ARG A 200 11.69 19.26 -10.85
N LYS A 201 12.68 20.16 -10.86
CA LYS A 201 13.99 19.95 -10.24
C LYS A 201 14.25 20.93 -9.12
N SER A 202 14.95 20.47 -8.09
CA SER A 202 15.38 21.29 -6.96
C SER A 202 16.58 20.64 -6.27
N ILE A 203 17.16 21.34 -5.28
CA ILE A 203 18.13 20.71 -4.39
C ILE A 203 17.36 19.82 -3.42
N ILE A 204 17.72 18.54 -3.35
CA ILE A 204 17.13 17.56 -2.44
C ILE A 204 18.19 16.99 -1.49
N HIS A 205 17.77 16.27 -0.45
CA HIS A 205 18.70 15.58 0.45
C HIS A 205 19.36 14.38 -0.22
N ASN A 206 18.63 13.62 -1.04
CA ASN A 206 19.11 12.48 -1.84
C ASN A 206 19.60 11.25 -1.02
N ASP A 207 19.46 11.26 0.30
CA ASP A 207 19.91 10.16 1.16
C ASP A 207 19.14 10.05 2.48
N ILE A 208 17.82 10.22 2.42
CA ILE A 208 16.93 10.09 3.58
C ILE A 208 16.70 8.59 3.89
N ASN A 209 17.71 7.94 4.47
CA ASN A 209 17.72 6.52 4.83
C ASN A 209 17.64 6.28 6.35
N ASP A 210 17.54 5.02 6.75
CA ASP A 210 17.37 4.56 8.14
C ASP A 210 18.52 4.87 9.09
N ASN A 211 19.71 5.19 8.55
CA ASN A 211 20.88 5.59 9.33
C ASN A 211 21.07 7.12 9.39
N ASN A 212 20.29 7.88 8.63
CA ASN A 212 20.33 9.34 8.58
C ASN A 212 19.13 10.02 9.24
N ILE A 213 18.32 9.25 9.98
CA ILE A 213 17.14 9.75 10.66
C ILE A 213 17.24 9.47 12.15
N LEU A 214 17.13 10.54 12.93
CA LEU A 214 17.06 10.50 14.39
C LEU A 214 15.59 10.46 14.84
N VAL A 215 15.30 9.51 15.72
CA VAL A 215 13.98 9.22 16.26
C VAL A 215 14.02 9.39 17.78
N CYS A 216 12.88 9.74 18.38
CA CYS A 216 12.79 9.89 19.82
C CYS A 216 13.08 8.59 20.58
N GLN A 217 13.49 8.73 21.84
CA GLN A 217 13.83 7.61 22.72
C GLN A 217 12.61 6.79 23.16
N ASN A 218 11.37 7.27 22.95
CA ASN A 218 10.17 6.54 23.31
C ASN A 218 9.94 5.37 22.32
N PRO A 219 10.07 4.10 22.76
CA PRO A 219 9.87 2.96 21.87
C PRO A 219 8.38 2.71 21.55
N ALA A 220 7.45 3.14 22.41
CA ALA A 220 6.01 2.93 22.21
C ALA A 220 5.41 3.87 21.17
N HIS A 221 5.99 5.07 21.02
CA HIS A 221 5.54 6.09 20.08
C HIS A 221 6.78 6.72 19.42
N PRO A 222 7.43 6.02 18.47
CA PRO A 222 8.56 6.59 17.75
C PRO A 222 8.09 7.76 16.89
N ASP A 223 8.84 8.87 16.93
CA ASP A 223 8.61 10.03 16.10
C ASP A 223 9.93 10.62 15.60
N THR A 224 9.91 11.17 14.39
CA THR A 224 11.10 11.70 13.72
C THR A 224 11.49 13.04 14.33
N ILE A 225 12.72 13.11 14.86
CA ILE A 225 13.30 14.33 15.43
C ILE A 225 14.04 15.12 14.35
N SER A 226 14.91 14.45 13.59
CA SER A 226 15.82 15.13 12.68
C SER A 226 16.23 14.23 11.52
N ILE A 227 16.36 14.84 10.34
CA ILE A 227 17.03 14.26 9.19
C ILE A 227 18.42 14.89 9.13
N ILE A 228 19.45 14.05 9.14
CA ILE A 228 20.85 14.45 9.25
C ILE A 228 21.65 13.99 8.03
N ASP A 229 22.85 14.57 7.90
CA ASP A 229 23.84 14.24 6.87
C ASP A 229 23.49 14.61 5.42
N PHE A 230 23.65 15.90 5.11
CA PHE A 230 23.40 16.48 3.79
C PHE A 230 24.59 16.32 2.82
N GLY A 231 25.48 15.36 3.04
CA GLY A 231 26.66 15.13 2.19
C GLY A 231 26.30 14.74 0.75
N ASP A 232 25.16 14.06 0.59
CA ASP A 232 24.71 13.52 -0.69
C ASP A 232 23.73 14.42 -1.42
N ALA A 233 23.43 15.59 -0.85
CA ALA A 233 22.55 16.57 -1.45
C ALA A 233 22.99 16.90 -2.89
N ILE A 234 22.00 17.14 -3.74
CA ILE A 234 22.20 17.35 -5.17
C ILE A 234 21.00 18.06 -5.80
N TYR A 235 21.22 18.74 -6.92
CA TYR A 235 20.17 19.30 -7.75
C TYR A 235 19.72 18.27 -8.80
N THR A 236 18.52 17.70 -8.62
CA THR A 236 17.94 16.65 -9.47
C THR A 236 16.40 16.72 -9.48
N SER A 237 15.70 15.76 -10.09
CA SER A 237 14.24 15.66 -10.01
C SER A 237 13.77 15.64 -8.56
N THR A 238 12.85 16.53 -8.19
CA THR A 238 12.47 16.78 -6.79
C THR A 238 11.85 15.54 -6.14
N ILE A 239 11.04 14.80 -6.91
CA ILE A 239 10.42 13.54 -6.51
C ILE A 239 11.43 12.46 -6.07
N ASN A 240 12.70 12.55 -6.50
CA ASN A 240 13.72 11.57 -6.14
C ASN A 240 13.95 11.51 -4.62
N ASP A 241 13.75 12.61 -3.88
CA ASP A 241 13.90 12.62 -2.41
C ASP A 241 12.89 11.68 -1.74
N LEU A 242 11.64 11.71 -2.21
CA LEU A 242 10.59 10.79 -1.76
C LEU A 242 10.88 9.35 -2.19
N ALA A 243 11.33 9.14 -3.43
CA ALA A 243 11.67 7.80 -3.93
C ALA A 243 12.79 7.14 -3.09
N VAL A 244 13.81 7.92 -2.70
CA VAL A 244 14.86 7.48 -1.77
C VAL A 244 14.25 7.09 -0.44
N CYS A 245 13.43 7.96 0.15
CA CYS A 245 12.85 7.69 1.47
C CYS A 245 11.93 6.45 1.47
N ILE A 246 11.08 6.28 0.45
CA ILE A 246 10.22 5.11 0.29
C ILE A 246 11.05 3.83 0.21
N THR A 247 12.18 3.85 -0.51
CA THR A 247 13.04 2.68 -0.72
C THR A 247 13.41 2.03 0.61
N TYR A 248 13.86 2.80 1.60
CA TYR A 248 14.21 2.27 2.91
C TYR A 248 12.98 2.02 3.79
N ALA A 249 11.91 2.82 3.61
CA ALA A 249 10.71 2.75 4.45
C ALA A 249 9.90 1.46 4.27
N VAL A 250 9.98 0.86 3.08
CA VAL A 250 9.19 -0.30 2.70
C VAL A 250 9.98 -1.60 2.62
N MET A 251 11.29 -1.56 2.89
CA MET A 251 12.09 -2.77 3.07
C MET A 251 11.49 -3.64 4.17
N GLU A 252 11.49 -4.96 3.93
CA GLU A 252 10.98 -5.98 4.86
C GLU A 252 9.49 -5.87 5.22
N LYS A 253 8.73 -5.02 4.51
CA LYS A 253 7.27 -4.95 4.65
C LYS A 253 6.59 -6.06 3.84
N PRO A 254 5.63 -6.80 4.42
CA PRO A 254 4.80 -7.74 3.65
C PRO A 254 4.00 -7.06 2.52
N ASP A 255 3.56 -5.82 2.75
CA ASP A 255 2.81 -5.02 1.79
C ASP A 255 3.53 -3.67 1.55
N PRO A 256 4.55 -3.66 0.68
CA PRO A 256 5.37 -2.47 0.49
C PRO A 256 4.62 -1.35 -0.23
N LEU A 257 3.60 -1.65 -1.04
CA LEU A 257 2.79 -0.61 -1.70
C LEU A 257 1.96 0.18 -0.68
N GLN A 258 1.33 -0.50 0.28
CA GLN A 258 0.56 0.18 1.33
C GLN A 258 1.45 1.00 2.27
N ALA A 259 2.66 0.51 2.58
CA ALA A 259 3.65 1.27 3.35
C ALA A 259 4.11 2.52 2.58
N ALA A 260 4.40 2.38 1.28
CA ALA A 260 4.75 3.50 0.41
C ALA A 260 3.61 4.54 0.35
N SER A 261 2.36 4.08 0.18
CA SER A 261 1.18 4.94 0.14
C SER A 261 1.02 5.79 1.40
N THR A 262 1.25 5.19 2.57
CA THR A 262 1.21 5.90 3.87
C THR A 262 2.24 7.02 3.94
N MET A 263 3.45 6.75 3.43
CA MET A 263 4.52 7.74 3.37
C MET A 263 4.25 8.85 2.36
N VAL A 264 3.75 8.51 1.17
CA VAL A 264 3.34 9.47 0.13
C VAL A 264 2.31 10.44 0.68
N LYS A 265 1.32 9.93 1.44
CA LYS A 265 0.30 10.77 2.09
C LYS A 265 0.91 11.81 3.03
N GLY A 266 1.85 11.39 3.88
CA GLY A 266 2.55 12.28 4.81
C GLY A 266 3.41 13.32 4.09
N TYR A 267 4.15 12.89 3.06
CA TYR A 267 4.99 13.76 2.25
C TYR A 267 4.15 14.82 1.52
N HIS A 268 3.07 14.40 0.87
CA HIS A 268 2.17 15.28 0.10
C HIS A 268 1.54 16.38 0.97
N GLU A 269 1.24 16.09 2.25
CA GLU A 269 0.71 17.09 3.19
C GLU A 269 1.69 18.27 3.38
N LYS A 270 3.00 18.01 3.32
CA LYS A 270 4.04 19.01 3.58
C LYS A 270 4.62 19.60 2.30
N PHE A 271 4.72 18.80 1.25
CA PHE A 271 5.14 19.22 -0.08
C PHE A 271 4.24 18.60 -1.14
N ALA A 272 3.38 19.42 -1.75
CA ALA A 272 2.40 18.96 -2.73
C ALA A 272 3.09 18.35 -3.96
N LEU A 273 2.83 17.07 -4.18
CA LEU A 273 3.26 16.29 -5.33
C LEU A 273 2.38 16.58 -6.54
N HIS A 274 2.99 16.68 -7.71
CA HIS A 274 2.27 16.77 -8.96
C HIS A 274 1.93 15.37 -9.51
N ASP A 275 0.86 15.29 -10.28
CA ASP A 275 0.36 14.02 -10.82
C ASP A 275 1.37 13.32 -11.77
N ASP A 276 2.10 14.10 -12.55
CA ASP A 276 3.16 13.60 -13.42
C ASP A 276 4.34 13.00 -12.64
N GLU A 277 4.62 13.47 -11.43
CA GLU A 277 5.61 12.87 -10.53
C GLU A 277 5.13 11.51 -10.00
N LEU A 278 3.84 11.40 -9.63
CA LEU A 278 3.25 10.17 -9.11
C LEU A 278 3.29 9.03 -10.15
N LYS A 279 3.15 9.35 -11.44
CA LYS A 279 3.19 8.38 -12.56
C LYS A 279 4.49 7.59 -12.66
N VAL A 280 5.59 8.14 -12.15
CA VAL A 280 6.92 7.52 -12.24
C VAL A 280 7.49 7.12 -10.89
N LEU A 281 6.80 7.38 -9.78
CA LEU A 281 7.33 7.12 -8.45
C LEU A 281 7.67 5.64 -8.21
N HIS A 282 6.84 4.71 -8.70
CA HIS A 282 7.12 3.26 -8.64
C HIS A 282 8.44 2.91 -9.32
N LEU A 283 8.68 3.48 -10.52
CA LEU A 283 9.90 3.29 -11.29
C LEU A 283 11.11 3.91 -10.59
N LEU A 284 10.99 5.11 -10.02
CA LEU A 284 12.09 5.81 -9.34
C LEU A 284 12.55 5.09 -8.06
N VAL A 285 11.61 4.51 -7.30
CA VAL A 285 11.94 3.62 -6.16
C VAL A 285 12.75 2.42 -6.64
N ALA A 286 12.34 1.78 -7.74
CA ALA A 286 13.09 0.68 -8.34
C ALA A 286 14.50 1.12 -8.80
N MET A 287 14.64 2.32 -9.37
CA MET A 287 15.95 2.86 -9.76
C MET A 287 16.87 3.06 -8.56
N ARG A 288 16.37 3.58 -7.43
CA ARG A 288 17.19 3.71 -6.21
C ARG A 288 17.64 2.35 -5.67
N LEU A 289 16.76 1.34 -5.70
CA LEU A 289 17.11 -0.03 -5.34
C LEU A 289 18.19 -0.60 -6.27
N ILE A 290 18.08 -0.36 -7.59
CA ILE A 290 19.07 -0.80 -8.58
C ILE A 290 20.43 -0.16 -8.32
N ILE A 291 20.47 1.15 -8.05
CA ILE A 291 21.71 1.84 -7.64
C ILE A 291 22.32 1.13 -6.42
N SER A 292 21.52 0.86 -5.39
CA SER A 292 21.99 0.21 -4.16
C SER A 292 22.58 -1.19 -4.42
N VAL A 293 21.87 -2.06 -5.15
CA VAL A 293 22.36 -3.43 -5.39
C VAL A 293 23.57 -3.46 -6.34
N THR A 294 23.64 -2.54 -7.31
CA THR A 294 24.82 -2.42 -8.18
C THR A 294 26.02 -1.90 -7.39
N LYS A 295 25.85 -0.91 -6.51
CA LYS A 295 26.91 -0.43 -5.61
C LYS A 295 27.42 -1.55 -4.70
N SER A 296 26.53 -2.29 -4.02
CA SER A 296 26.93 -3.41 -3.17
C SER A 296 27.67 -4.51 -3.95
N ALA A 297 27.21 -4.85 -5.16
CA ALA A 297 27.88 -5.84 -6.00
C ALA A 297 29.32 -5.42 -6.41
N ARG A 298 29.53 -4.13 -6.70
CA ARG A 298 30.87 -3.58 -6.97
C ARG A 298 31.74 -3.55 -5.72
N ASN A 299 31.18 -3.10 -4.60
CA ASN A 299 31.91 -2.97 -3.34
C ASN A 299 32.40 -4.33 -2.80
N LYS A 300 31.71 -5.44 -3.09
CA LYS A 300 32.22 -6.79 -2.80
C LYS A 300 33.54 -7.13 -3.51
N ILE A 301 33.78 -6.52 -4.67
CA ILE A 301 35.00 -6.71 -5.46
C ILE A 301 36.08 -5.72 -5.00
N ASP A 302 35.69 -4.45 -4.82
CA ASP A 302 36.62 -3.35 -4.55
C ASP A 302 37.06 -3.28 -3.08
N GLU A 303 36.15 -3.55 -2.13
CA GLU A 303 36.36 -3.47 -0.67
C GLU A 303 35.66 -4.63 0.09
N PRO A 304 36.09 -5.90 -0.10
CA PRO A 304 35.40 -7.07 0.45
C PRO A 304 35.31 -7.13 1.98
N GLU A 305 36.20 -6.42 2.69
CA GLU A 305 36.28 -6.39 4.16
C GLU A 305 35.40 -5.31 4.81
N ASN A 306 34.73 -4.47 4.00
CA ASN A 306 33.91 -3.36 4.51
C ASN A 306 32.44 -3.78 4.64
N GLU A 307 32.12 -4.47 5.75
CA GLU A 307 30.78 -5.02 6.02
C GLU A 307 29.66 -3.96 5.96
N TYR A 308 29.97 -2.69 6.28
CA TYR A 308 29.00 -1.59 6.22
C TYR A 308 28.40 -1.41 4.82
N LEU A 309 29.18 -1.66 3.77
CA LEU A 309 28.75 -1.50 2.37
C LEU A 309 27.79 -2.60 1.89
N LEU A 310 27.53 -3.62 2.72
CA LEU A 310 26.74 -4.81 2.39
C LEU A 310 25.40 -4.89 3.15
N ILE A 311 25.17 -3.99 4.13
CA ILE A 311 24.04 -4.08 5.07
C ILE A 311 22.68 -4.10 4.35
N SER A 312 22.48 -3.23 3.35
CA SER A 312 21.17 -3.05 2.70
C SER A 312 20.93 -3.97 1.50
N GLU A 313 21.90 -4.79 1.08
CA GLU A 313 21.81 -5.56 -0.18
C GLU A 313 20.69 -6.59 -0.16
N LYS A 314 20.60 -7.41 0.90
CA LYS A 314 19.59 -8.47 1.00
C LYS A 314 18.18 -7.90 1.09
N PRO A 315 17.87 -6.92 1.97
CA PRO A 315 16.57 -6.26 1.99
C PRO A 315 16.22 -5.60 0.64
N ALA A 316 17.18 -4.99 -0.05
CA ALA A 316 16.96 -4.36 -1.36
C ALA A 316 16.57 -5.39 -2.44
N TRP A 317 17.24 -6.55 -2.51
CA TRP A 317 16.84 -7.61 -3.43
C TRP A 317 15.48 -8.22 -3.10
N THR A 318 15.19 -8.45 -1.82
CA THR A 318 13.86 -8.92 -1.38
C THR A 318 12.78 -7.94 -1.84
N LEU A 319 13.00 -6.64 -1.64
CA LEU A 319 12.06 -5.62 -2.08
C LEU A 319 11.96 -5.55 -3.61
N LEU A 320 13.06 -5.54 -4.38
CA LEU A 320 13.01 -5.54 -5.86
C LEU A 320 12.17 -6.69 -6.43
N ARG A 321 12.33 -7.89 -5.88
CA ARG A 321 11.58 -9.09 -6.28
C ARG A 321 10.10 -9.00 -5.93
N GLN A 322 9.72 -8.30 -4.85
CA GLN A 322 8.32 -7.99 -4.55
C GLN A 322 7.79 -6.85 -5.44
N TRP A 323 8.61 -5.83 -5.65
CA TRP A 323 8.24 -4.55 -6.28
C TRP A 323 7.94 -4.70 -7.78
N ILE A 324 8.65 -5.58 -8.48
CA ILE A 324 8.36 -5.90 -9.89
C ILE A 324 6.98 -6.56 -10.08
N ASN A 325 6.44 -7.21 -9.05
CA ASN A 325 5.10 -7.82 -9.11
C ASN A 325 3.98 -6.82 -8.80
N ILE A 326 4.32 -5.56 -8.47
CA ILE A 326 3.34 -4.49 -8.33
C ILE A 326 3.20 -3.83 -9.69
N ASP A 327 2.00 -3.88 -10.25
CA ASP A 327 1.68 -3.16 -11.48
C ASP A 327 1.87 -1.64 -11.29
N GLU A 328 2.50 -1.01 -12.27
CA GLU A 328 2.87 0.40 -12.19
C GLU A 328 1.64 1.34 -12.18
N HIS A 329 0.56 0.96 -12.87
CA HIS A 329 -0.67 1.74 -12.87
C HIS A 329 -1.39 1.59 -11.53
N LEU A 330 -1.42 0.39 -10.96
CA LEU A 330 -1.96 0.17 -9.61
C LEU A 330 -1.19 0.99 -8.55
N ALA A 331 0.14 1.03 -8.64
CA ALA A 331 0.96 1.86 -7.76
C ALA A 331 0.64 3.34 -7.93
N TYR A 332 0.57 3.81 -9.18
CA TYR A 332 0.20 5.18 -9.51
C TYR A 332 -1.19 5.57 -8.98
N TYR A 333 -2.22 4.73 -9.18
CA TYR A 333 -3.57 4.97 -8.65
C TYR A 333 -3.57 5.01 -7.12
N THR A 334 -2.80 4.13 -6.49
CA THR A 334 -2.63 4.12 -5.03
C THR A 334 -1.97 5.41 -4.51
N PHE A 335 -0.95 5.93 -5.20
CA PHE A 335 -0.29 7.17 -4.82
C PHE A 335 -1.17 8.40 -5.07
N ARG A 336 -1.97 8.40 -6.14
CA ARG A 336 -3.01 9.42 -6.38
C ARG A 336 -4.01 9.46 -5.24
N HIS A 337 -4.51 8.30 -4.82
CA HIS A 337 -5.41 8.19 -3.68
C HIS A 337 -4.77 8.77 -2.39
N ALA A 338 -3.50 8.45 -2.13
CA ALA A 338 -2.76 9.00 -0.99
C ALA A 338 -2.66 10.53 -1.01
N CYS A 339 -2.63 11.13 -2.20
CA CYS A 339 -2.62 12.59 -2.41
C CYS A 339 -4.03 13.22 -2.49
N GLY A 340 -5.10 12.46 -2.26
CA GLY A 340 -6.48 12.95 -2.35
C GLY A 340 -6.99 13.17 -3.78
N LEU A 341 -6.29 12.64 -4.79
CA LEU A 341 -6.72 12.66 -6.19
C LEU A 341 -7.60 11.43 -6.50
N VAL A 342 -8.48 11.54 -7.51
CA VAL A 342 -9.24 10.39 -8.02
C VAL A 342 -8.24 9.34 -8.51
N PRO A 343 -8.28 8.07 -8.04
CA PRO A 343 -7.19 7.11 -8.29
C PRO A 343 -7.03 6.82 -9.79
N TYR A 344 -8.07 6.34 -10.49
CA TYR A 344 -8.09 6.28 -11.95
C TYR A 344 -8.37 7.68 -12.55
N PRO A 345 -7.44 8.27 -13.31
CA PRO A 345 -7.52 9.67 -13.74
C PRO A 345 -8.68 9.97 -14.69
N ASP A 346 -9.09 8.99 -15.51
CA ASP A 346 -10.09 9.17 -16.57
C ASP A 346 -11.51 8.77 -16.12
N LEU A 347 -11.73 8.51 -14.82
CA LEU A 347 -13.00 7.99 -14.29
C LEU A 347 -14.19 8.90 -14.61
N GLU A 348 -14.02 10.22 -14.43
CA GLU A 348 -15.11 11.18 -14.65
C GLU A 348 -15.51 11.25 -16.14
N MET A 349 -14.53 11.18 -17.03
CA MET A 349 -14.78 11.12 -18.47
C MET A 349 -15.50 9.83 -18.86
N PHE A 350 -15.06 8.68 -18.33
CA PHE A 350 -15.76 7.41 -18.52
C PHE A 350 -17.20 7.49 -18.01
N ASN A 351 -17.41 7.98 -16.79
CA ASN A 351 -18.76 8.08 -16.21
C ASN A 351 -19.67 9.01 -17.04
N THR A 352 -19.13 10.11 -17.55
CA THR A 352 -19.87 11.01 -18.44
C THR A 352 -20.31 10.31 -19.72
N TRP A 353 -19.41 9.53 -20.34
CA TRP A 353 -19.74 8.75 -21.53
C TRP A 353 -20.76 7.64 -21.20
N ALA A 354 -20.51 6.85 -20.17
CA ALA A 354 -21.31 5.68 -19.81
C ALA A 354 -22.77 6.04 -19.46
N ASN A 355 -22.98 7.16 -18.76
CA ASN A 355 -24.33 7.67 -18.45
C ASN A 355 -25.17 7.98 -19.70
N ASN A 356 -24.55 8.23 -20.85
CA ASN A 356 -25.25 8.46 -22.12
C ASN A 356 -25.51 7.18 -22.92
N HIS A 357 -25.07 6.01 -22.44
CA HIS A 357 -25.15 4.73 -23.15
C HIS A 357 -25.76 3.60 -22.29
N PRO A 358 -26.91 3.79 -21.62
CA PRO A 358 -27.53 2.73 -20.82
C PRO A 358 -28.01 1.56 -21.68
N PHE A 359 -28.03 0.35 -21.11
CA PHE A 359 -28.52 -0.85 -21.81
C PHE A 359 -29.49 -1.72 -20.99
N GLY A 360 -29.49 -1.64 -19.65
CA GLY A 360 -30.41 -2.38 -18.78
C GLY A 360 -30.21 -3.92 -18.77
N ILE A 361 -30.87 -4.61 -17.84
CA ILE A 361 -30.68 -6.07 -17.64
C ILE A 361 -31.03 -6.89 -18.90
N ALA A 362 -32.07 -6.48 -19.63
CA ALA A 362 -32.55 -7.19 -20.81
C ALA A 362 -31.51 -7.26 -21.96
N ALA A 363 -30.51 -6.39 -21.98
CA ALA A 363 -29.44 -6.47 -22.98
C ALA A 363 -28.49 -7.66 -22.73
N LEU A 364 -28.32 -8.07 -21.47
CA LEU A 364 -27.53 -9.26 -21.09
C LEU A 364 -28.34 -10.55 -21.31
N PHE A 365 -29.64 -10.51 -20.98
CA PHE A 365 -30.52 -11.68 -20.97
C PHE A 365 -31.83 -11.47 -21.76
N PRO A 366 -31.77 -11.21 -23.08
CA PRO A 366 -32.94 -10.85 -23.87
C PRO A 366 -34.02 -11.96 -23.92
N THR A 367 -33.64 -13.21 -23.69
CA THR A 367 -34.54 -14.38 -23.71
C THR A 367 -35.42 -14.50 -22.46
N THR A 368 -35.10 -13.78 -21.38
CA THR A 368 -35.85 -13.86 -20.10
C THR A 368 -37.07 -12.95 -20.06
N GLY A 369 -37.07 -11.86 -20.84
CA GLY A 369 -38.06 -10.78 -20.73
C GLY A 369 -38.00 -9.96 -19.44
N ILE A 370 -37.02 -10.21 -18.55
CA ILE A 370 -36.90 -9.53 -17.26
C ILE A 370 -36.17 -8.19 -17.44
N GLN A 371 -36.72 -7.12 -16.86
CA GLN A 371 -36.16 -5.77 -16.95
C GLN A 371 -35.81 -5.14 -15.59
N GLN A 372 -36.36 -5.68 -14.51
CA GLN A 372 -36.22 -5.14 -13.15
C GLN A 372 -35.39 -6.08 -12.30
N ALA A 373 -34.67 -5.54 -11.32
CA ALA A 373 -33.91 -6.31 -10.34
C ALA A 373 -34.60 -6.34 -8.97
N SER A 374 -34.40 -7.43 -8.24
CA SER A 374 -34.62 -7.51 -6.79
C SER A 374 -33.32 -7.89 -6.11
N HIS A 375 -33.06 -7.35 -4.92
CA HIS A 375 -31.78 -7.51 -4.25
C HIS A 375 -31.86 -8.42 -3.03
N ILE A 376 -30.95 -9.38 -2.97
CA ILE A 376 -30.67 -10.16 -1.75
C ILE A 376 -29.39 -9.62 -1.11
N ASP A 377 -29.45 -9.36 0.19
CA ASP A 377 -28.29 -8.95 0.99
C ASP A 377 -27.40 -10.17 1.27
N MET A 378 -26.20 -10.18 0.70
CA MET A 378 -25.15 -11.18 0.95
C MET A 378 -24.02 -10.59 1.80
N SER A 379 -24.22 -9.41 2.40
CA SER A 379 -23.22 -8.79 3.25
C SER A 379 -22.94 -9.63 4.50
N VAL A 380 -21.79 -9.41 5.14
CA VAL A 380 -21.41 -10.12 6.37
C VAL A 380 -22.53 -10.08 7.42
N GLY A 381 -23.20 -8.92 7.59
CA GLY A 381 -24.28 -8.73 8.56
C GLY A 381 -25.66 -9.21 8.11
N SER A 382 -25.77 -9.88 6.97
CA SER A 382 -27.05 -10.29 6.41
C SER A 382 -27.76 -11.32 7.31
N THR A 383 -28.96 -10.94 7.76
CA THR A 383 -29.89 -11.87 8.42
C THR A 383 -30.49 -12.86 7.44
N TRP A 384 -30.53 -12.53 6.14
CA TRP A 384 -30.99 -13.45 5.11
C TRP A 384 -29.99 -14.59 4.96
N LEU A 385 -28.67 -14.35 4.96
CA LEU A 385 -27.69 -15.44 4.86
C LEU A 385 -27.85 -16.50 5.97
N GLY A 386 -28.27 -16.10 7.17
CA GLY A 386 -28.41 -17.02 8.29
C GLY A 386 -27.05 -17.43 8.85
N HIS A 387 -26.94 -18.67 9.34
CA HIS A 387 -25.73 -19.21 9.93
C HIS A 387 -24.71 -19.61 8.85
N ARG A 388 -23.42 -19.70 9.18
CA ARG A 388 -22.36 -20.12 8.24
C ARG A 388 -22.69 -21.38 7.47
N THR A 389 -23.17 -22.41 8.18
CA THR A 389 -23.57 -23.70 7.59
C THR A 389 -24.64 -23.55 6.52
N ASP A 390 -25.48 -22.52 6.60
CA ASP A 390 -26.61 -22.34 5.71
C ASP A 390 -26.17 -21.78 4.36
N PHE A 391 -25.20 -20.87 4.37
CA PHE A 391 -24.71 -20.21 3.15
C PHE A 391 -23.45 -20.83 2.56
N THR A 392 -22.77 -21.73 3.29
CA THR A 392 -21.72 -22.58 2.73
C THR A 392 -22.27 -23.82 2.02
N ASP A 393 -23.53 -24.17 2.28
CA ASP A 393 -24.26 -25.21 1.55
C ASP A 393 -24.81 -24.60 0.26
N ILE A 394 -24.20 -24.96 -0.87
CA ILE A 394 -24.50 -24.40 -2.19
C ILE A 394 -25.91 -24.78 -2.65
N ASP A 395 -26.36 -25.99 -2.33
CA ASP A 395 -27.68 -26.49 -2.72
C ASP A 395 -28.77 -25.78 -1.93
N LEU A 396 -28.55 -25.60 -0.62
CA LEU A 396 -29.46 -24.83 0.23
C LEU A 396 -29.52 -23.37 -0.19
N LEU A 397 -28.37 -22.73 -0.47
CA LEU A 397 -28.33 -21.34 -0.95
C LEU A 397 -29.09 -21.21 -2.27
N ALA A 398 -28.83 -22.08 -3.24
CA ALA A 398 -29.53 -22.10 -4.53
C ALA A 398 -31.05 -22.28 -4.37
N TYR A 399 -31.46 -23.20 -3.49
CA TYR A 399 -32.87 -23.42 -3.16
C TYR A 399 -33.52 -22.14 -2.61
N ARG A 400 -32.87 -21.47 -1.65
CA ARG A 400 -33.39 -20.24 -1.03
C ARG A 400 -33.49 -19.08 -2.01
N ILE A 401 -32.53 -18.94 -2.91
CA ILE A 401 -32.58 -17.94 -4.00
C ILE A 401 -33.77 -18.24 -4.92
N LYS A 402 -33.99 -19.51 -5.28
CA LYS A 402 -35.12 -19.92 -6.12
C LYS A 402 -36.48 -19.63 -5.46
N GLU A 403 -36.60 -19.87 -4.16
CA GLU A 403 -37.79 -19.51 -3.39
C GLU A 403 -38.02 -17.98 -3.36
N TRP A 404 -36.93 -17.20 -3.24
CA TRP A 404 -37.01 -15.75 -3.34
C TRP A 404 -37.50 -15.29 -4.72
N SER A 405 -36.95 -15.86 -5.80
CA SER A 405 -37.39 -15.56 -7.17
C SER A 405 -38.87 -15.88 -7.39
N ARG A 406 -39.37 -16.97 -6.81
CA ARG A 406 -40.81 -17.34 -6.87
C ARG A 406 -41.69 -16.33 -6.12
N ALA A 407 -41.21 -15.79 -5.01
CA ALA A 407 -41.92 -14.77 -4.25
C ALA A 407 -41.89 -13.38 -4.92
N HIS A 408 -40.94 -13.13 -5.84
CA HIS A 408 -40.75 -11.86 -6.54
C HIS A 408 -40.76 -12.03 -8.07
N PRO A 409 -41.87 -12.51 -8.65
CA PRO A 409 -41.93 -12.80 -10.09
C PRO A 409 -41.70 -11.54 -10.92
N GLY A 410 -41.05 -11.70 -12.08
CA GLY A 410 -40.76 -10.60 -13.00
C GLY A 410 -39.53 -9.75 -12.64
N THR A 411 -38.78 -10.15 -11.61
CA THR A 411 -37.50 -9.52 -11.25
C THR A 411 -36.33 -10.49 -11.36
N MET A 412 -35.15 -9.97 -11.72
CA MET A 412 -33.89 -10.69 -11.69
C MET A 412 -33.31 -10.56 -10.28
N VAL A 413 -32.98 -11.66 -9.64
CA VAL A 413 -32.33 -11.59 -8.35
C VAL A 413 -30.87 -11.19 -8.56
N VAL A 414 -30.45 -10.13 -7.89
CA VAL A 414 -29.09 -9.58 -7.99
C VAL A 414 -28.47 -9.37 -6.61
N ASN A 415 -27.15 -9.27 -6.58
CA ASN A 415 -26.41 -8.76 -5.43
C ASN A 415 -25.71 -7.45 -5.74
N GLY A 416 -25.35 -6.72 -4.69
CA GLY A 416 -24.81 -5.37 -4.81
C GLY A 416 -23.34 -5.30 -5.22
N TYR A 417 -23.01 -4.23 -5.92
CA TYR A 417 -21.63 -3.76 -6.14
C TYR A 417 -21.01 -3.27 -4.81
N LEU A 418 -19.72 -3.50 -4.60
CA LEU A 418 -18.97 -3.23 -3.35
C LEU A 418 -19.57 -3.87 -2.09
N GLU A 419 -20.33 -4.94 -2.24
CA GLU A 419 -20.85 -5.70 -1.12
C GLU A 419 -19.72 -6.49 -0.45
N THR A 420 -19.57 -6.34 0.87
CA THR A 420 -18.59 -7.11 1.65
C THR A 420 -19.21 -8.44 2.07
N ARG A 421 -18.70 -9.56 1.55
CA ARG A 421 -19.33 -10.87 1.72
C ARG A 421 -18.54 -11.82 2.62
N PRO A 422 -19.21 -12.72 3.37
CA PRO A 422 -18.54 -13.64 4.28
C PRO A 422 -17.90 -14.86 3.58
N PHE A 423 -18.12 -15.04 2.27
CA PHE A 423 -17.61 -16.20 1.51
C PHE A 423 -16.09 -16.18 1.32
N TYR A 424 -15.49 -14.98 1.33
CA TYR A 424 -14.09 -14.75 0.97
C TYR A 424 -13.13 -14.80 2.18
N SER A 425 -13.49 -15.51 3.25
CA SER A 425 -12.65 -15.64 4.45
C SER A 425 -11.77 -16.91 4.42
N THR A 426 -11.44 -17.42 3.22
CA THR A 426 -10.60 -18.62 3.02
C THR A 426 -9.16 -18.21 2.67
N PRO A 427 -8.17 -19.14 2.75
CA PRO A 427 -6.79 -18.84 2.39
C PRO A 427 -6.60 -18.31 0.95
N ALA A 428 -7.48 -18.67 0.01
CA ALA A 428 -7.42 -18.20 -1.39
C ALA A 428 -7.62 -16.68 -1.53
N TYR A 429 -8.27 -16.04 -0.55
CA TYR A 429 -8.52 -14.60 -0.55
C TYR A 429 -7.65 -13.86 0.48
N GLN A 430 -6.78 -14.57 1.19
CA GLN A 430 -5.92 -14.03 2.23
C GLN A 430 -4.59 -13.52 1.64
N LYS A 431 -4.12 -12.38 2.14
CA LYS A 431 -2.75 -11.89 1.93
C LYS A 431 -2.20 -11.37 3.25
N GLU A 432 -0.89 -11.51 3.43
CA GLU A 432 -0.21 -10.89 4.57
C GLU A 432 -0.11 -9.37 4.36
N GLY A 433 -0.70 -8.59 5.27
CA GLY A 433 -0.58 -7.14 5.29
C GLY A 433 0.39 -6.67 6.38
N ASN A 434 0.69 -5.37 6.41
CA ASN A 434 1.63 -4.81 7.39
C ASN A 434 1.17 -4.91 8.86
N ASN A 435 -0.12 -5.16 9.12
CA ASN A 435 -0.69 -5.33 10.46
C ASN A 435 -1.37 -6.71 10.63
N GLY A 436 -0.83 -7.72 9.92
CA GLY A 436 -1.34 -9.08 9.91
C GLY A 436 -2.20 -9.41 8.68
N PRO A 437 -2.83 -10.60 8.69
CA PRO A 437 -3.66 -11.08 7.58
C PRO A 437 -4.80 -10.14 7.20
N LYS A 438 -4.97 -9.93 5.90
CA LYS A 438 -6.11 -9.25 5.28
C LYS A 438 -6.81 -10.19 4.30
N TYR A 439 -8.08 -9.95 4.04
CA TYR A 439 -8.91 -10.75 3.13
C TYR A 439 -9.57 -9.86 2.08
N ARG A 440 -9.60 -10.32 0.84
CA ARG A 440 -10.32 -9.65 -0.26
C ARG A 440 -11.80 -9.98 -0.16
N THR A 441 -12.56 -9.18 0.56
CA THR A 441 -13.98 -9.46 0.89
C THR A 441 -14.97 -8.60 0.15
N VAL A 442 -14.52 -7.55 -0.55
CA VAL A 442 -15.38 -6.57 -1.22
C VAL A 442 -15.57 -6.95 -2.67
N HIS A 443 -16.80 -7.21 -3.09
CA HIS A 443 -17.13 -7.61 -4.45
C HIS A 443 -17.00 -6.44 -5.45
N LEU A 444 -16.34 -6.66 -6.59
CA LEU A 444 -16.07 -5.63 -7.61
C LEU A 444 -17.02 -5.65 -8.80
N GLY A 445 -17.87 -6.68 -8.90
CA GLY A 445 -18.90 -6.80 -9.92
C GLY A 445 -20.32 -6.81 -9.35
N VAL A 446 -21.25 -7.21 -10.21
CA VAL A 446 -22.66 -7.46 -9.89
C VAL A 446 -22.98 -8.89 -10.30
N ASP A 447 -23.61 -9.63 -9.39
CA ASP A 447 -24.04 -11.00 -9.68
C ASP A 447 -25.52 -11.03 -10.03
N PHE A 448 -25.85 -11.74 -11.11
CA PHE A 448 -27.22 -12.01 -11.55
C PHE A 448 -27.53 -13.49 -11.39
N TRP A 449 -28.40 -13.84 -10.44
CA TRP A 449 -28.79 -15.22 -10.19
C TRP A 449 -29.79 -15.70 -11.22
N ILE A 450 -29.37 -16.68 -12.02
CA ILE A 450 -30.13 -17.13 -13.18
C ILE A 450 -29.79 -18.58 -13.51
N ASP A 451 -30.75 -19.30 -14.08
CA ASP A 451 -30.58 -20.72 -14.38
C ASP A 451 -29.41 -20.95 -15.36
N GLY A 452 -28.66 -22.04 -15.14
CA GLY A 452 -27.62 -22.49 -16.06
C GLY A 452 -28.20 -22.79 -17.45
N HIS A 453 -27.36 -22.65 -18.47
CA HIS A 453 -27.71 -22.66 -19.91
C HIS A 453 -28.56 -21.46 -20.37
N THR A 454 -28.77 -20.43 -19.54
CA THR A 454 -29.41 -19.21 -20.05
C THR A 454 -28.49 -18.52 -21.07
N PRO A 455 -29.00 -18.14 -22.27
CA PRO A 455 -28.21 -17.42 -23.27
C PRO A 455 -27.78 -16.02 -22.80
N LEU A 456 -26.49 -15.73 -22.95
CA LEU A 456 -25.85 -14.45 -22.64
C LEU A 456 -25.53 -13.69 -23.92
N HIS A 457 -25.80 -12.39 -23.91
CA HIS A 457 -25.58 -11.50 -25.06
C HIS A 457 -24.71 -10.31 -24.69
N ALA A 458 -23.95 -9.81 -25.67
CA ALA A 458 -23.13 -8.62 -25.50
C ALA A 458 -24.01 -7.36 -25.45
N PRO A 459 -23.94 -6.55 -24.38
CA PRO A 459 -24.77 -5.36 -24.25
C PRO A 459 -24.29 -4.17 -25.11
N LEU A 460 -23.04 -4.23 -25.60
CA LEU A 460 -22.35 -3.20 -26.36
C LEU A 460 -21.52 -3.84 -27.49
N ASP A 461 -21.21 -3.05 -28.52
CA ASP A 461 -20.22 -3.42 -29.52
C ASP A 461 -18.83 -3.54 -28.88
N GLY A 462 -18.01 -4.46 -29.36
CA GLY A 462 -16.66 -4.66 -28.83
C GLY A 462 -15.86 -5.73 -29.54
N GLU A 463 -14.76 -6.14 -28.92
CA GLU A 463 -13.86 -7.18 -29.39
C GLU A 463 -13.57 -8.15 -28.25
N VAL A 464 -13.51 -9.45 -28.55
CA VAL A 464 -13.14 -10.45 -27.53
C VAL A 464 -11.67 -10.29 -27.17
N PHE A 465 -11.41 -9.77 -25.96
CA PHE A 465 -10.06 -9.58 -25.43
C PHE A 465 -9.49 -10.87 -24.85
N SER A 466 -10.29 -11.59 -24.06
CA SER A 466 -9.89 -12.83 -23.40
C SER A 466 -11.04 -13.84 -23.39
N ILE A 467 -10.67 -15.11 -23.49
CA ILE A 467 -11.50 -16.28 -23.20
C ILE A 467 -10.63 -17.22 -22.37
N PHE A 468 -11.06 -17.57 -21.16
CA PHE A 468 -10.24 -18.38 -20.25
C PHE A 468 -11.10 -19.25 -19.32
N ASP A 469 -10.62 -20.44 -18.95
CA ASP A 469 -11.27 -21.33 -17.98
C ASP A 469 -10.51 -21.24 -16.64
N ASN A 470 -11.03 -20.46 -15.70
CA ASN A 470 -10.48 -20.33 -14.35
C ASN A 470 -10.95 -21.52 -13.50
N ASP A 471 -10.32 -22.68 -13.68
CA ASP A 471 -10.82 -23.98 -13.23
C ASP A 471 -10.54 -24.35 -11.76
N GLN A 472 -10.15 -23.38 -10.94
CA GLN A 472 -9.94 -23.57 -9.50
C GLN A 472 -11.25 -23.56 -8.72
N ASP A 473 -11.29 -24.24 -7.58
CA ASP A 473 -12.47 -24.23 -6.70
C ASP A 473 -12.77 -22.81 -6.21
N LYS A 474 -14.02 -22.37 -6.37
CA LYS A 474 -14.48 -21.01 -6.05
C LYS A 474 -13.87 -19.88 -6.86
N ASP A 475 -13.27 -20.20 -8.00
CA ASP A 475 -12.85 -19.23 -9.01
C ASP A 475 -14.00 -18.95 -10.00
N TYR A 476 -13.74 -18.20 -11.08
CA TYR A 476 -14.77 -17.81 -12.05
C TYR A 476 -15.27 -18.94 -12.95
N GLY A 477 -14.52 -20.03 -13.14
CA GLY A 477 -14.76 -20.95 -14.26
C GLY A 477 -14.58 -20.24 -15.61
N PRO A 478 -15.28 -20.70 -16.68
CA PRO A 478 -15.24 -20.08 -18.00
C PRO A 478 -15.62 -18.60 -17.96
N THR A 479 -14.75 -17.76 -18.53
CA THR A 479 -14.84 -16.30 -18.50
C THR A 479 -14.62 -15.73 -19.90
N ILE A 480 -15.38 -14.68 -20.23
CA ILE A 480 -15.14 -13.82 -21.40
C ILE A 480 -14.82 -12.42 -20.89
N ILE A 481 -13.81 -11.77 -21.49
CA ILE A 481 -13.57 -10.33 -21.35
C ILE A 481 -13.72 -9.68 -22.73
N LEU A 482 -14.59 -8.68 -22.84
CA LEU A 482 -14.75 -7.87 -24.04
C LEU A 482 -14.05 -6.52 -23.87
N ARG A 483 -13.29 -6.09 -24.87
CA ARG A 483 -12.74 -4.74 -25.01
C ARG A 483 -13.73 -3.86 -25.77
N HIS A 484 -13.95 -2.66 -25.28
CA HIS A 484 -14.85 -1.66 -25.85
C HIS A 484 -14.11 -0.34 -26.05
N GLU A 485 -14.55 0.44 -27.04
CA GLU A 485 -14.03 1.78 -27.29
C GLU A 485 -15.10 2.82 -26.90
N TYR A 486 -14.66 3.86 -26.20
CA TYR A 486 -15.56 4.95 -25.75
C TYR A 486 -15.07 6.35 -26.14
N GLY A 487 -13.99 6.40 -26.92
CA GLY A 487 -13.39 7.62 -27.46
C GLY A 487 -12.06 7.31 -28.16
N PRO A 488 -11.41 8.30 -28.79
CA PRO A 488 -10.11 8.11 -29.44
C PRO A 488 -9.07 7.60 -28.43
N GLU A 489 -8.51 6.41 -28.68
CA GLU A 489 -7.55 5.74 -27.78
C GLU A 489 -8.06 5.47 -26.35
N LYS A 490 -9.38 5.49 -26.15
CA LYS A 490 -10.02 5.24 -24.85
C LYS A 490 -10.79 3.94 -24.87
N VAL A 491 -10.38 3.03 -23.99
CA VAL A 491 -10.91 1.67 -23.90
C VAL A 491 -11.35 1.33 -22.49
N PHE A 492 -12.37 0.50 -22.39
CA PHE A 492 -12.72 -0.19 -21.15
C PHE A 492 -13.09 -1.64 -21.49
N PHE A 493 -13.26 -2.45 -20.46
CA PHE A 493 -13.56 -3.86 -20.60
C PHE A 493 -14.78 -4.25 -19.79
N THR A 494 -15.47 -5.29 -20.25
CA THR A 494 -16.51 -5.98 -19.46
C THR A 494 -16.13 -7.43 -19.28
N LEU A 495 -16.18 -7.90 -18.03
CA LEU A 495 -15.90 -9.29 -17.65
C LEU A 495 -17.22 -10.01 -17.38
N TYR A 496 -17.35 -11.21 -17.95
CA TYR A 496 -18.47 -12.13 -17.80
C TYR A 496 -17.95 -13.45 -17.23
N GLY A 497 -18.15 -13.68 -15.94
CA GLY A 497 -17.70 -14.89 -15.23
C GLY A 497 -18.81 -15.93 -15.04
N HIS A 498 -18.43 -17.12 -14.57
CA HIS A 498 -19.32 -18.25 -14.27
C HIS A 498 -20.11 -18.78 -15.48
N LEU A 499 -19.48 -18.78 -16.66
CA LEU A 499 -20.08 -19.23 -17.91
C LEU A 499 -19.95 -20.75 -18.10
N SER A 500 -20.70 -21.31 -19.04
CA SER A 500 -20.60 -22.72 -19.42
C SER A 500 -19.32 -22.99 -20.20
N LYS A 501 -18.75 -24.20 -20.12
CA LYS A 501 -17.57 -24.58 -20.92
C LYS A 501 -17.83 -24.54 -22.43
N THR A 502 -19.09 -24.68 -22.83
CA THR A 502 -19.51 -24.51 -24.23
C THR A 502 -19.26 -23.10 -24.76
N THR A 503 -19.26 -22.09 -23.88
CA THR A 503 -18.98 -20.68 -24.20
C THR A 503 -17.57 -20.49 -24.74
N LEU A 504 -16.59 -21.29 -24.29
CA LEU A 504 -15.19 -21.21 -24.74
C LEU A 504 -15.04 -21.44 -26.26
N ASN A 505 -16.02 -22.09 -26.89
CA ASN A 505 -16.06 -22.34 -28.33
C ASN A 505 -17.10 -21.47 -29.07
N THR A 506 -17.83 -20.61 -28.36
CA THR A 506 -18.89 -19.76 -28.96
C THR A 506 -18.32 -18.54 -29.65
N VAL A 507 -17.20 -18.01 -29.12
CA VAL A 507 -16.48 -16.86 -29.66
C VAL A 507 -14.98 -17.15 -29.73
N SER A 508 -14.21 -16.31 -30.40
CA SER A 508 -12.74 -16.43 -30.50
C SER A 508 -12.05 -15.13 -30.12
N ILE A 509 -10.84 -15.20 -29.55
CA ILE A 509 -10.04 -14.02 -29.20
C ILE A 509 -9.80 -13.17 -30.48
N GLY A 510 -9.99 -11.85 -30.38
CA GLY A 510 -9.93 -10.90 -31.48
C GLY A 510 -11.20 -10.82 -32.33
N GLN A 511 -12.24 -11.60 -32.04
CA GLN A 511 -13.50 -11.53 -32.76
C GLN A 511 -14.22 -10.21 -32.44
N THR A 512 -14.65 -9.49 -33.49
CA THR A 512 -15.58 -8.37 -33.35
C THR A 512 -16.98 -8.86 -32.97
N ILE A 513 -17.54 -8.26 -31.93
CA ILE A 513 -18.86 -8.57 -31.36
C ILE A 513 -19.78 -7.37 -31.58
N SER A 514 -20.94 -7.59 -32.19
CA SER A 514 -21.98 -6.56 -32.29
C SER A 514 -22.86 -6.56 -31.05
N LYS A 515 -23.40 -5.40 -30.68
CA LYS A 515 -24.41 -5.25 -29.64
C LYS A 515 -25.59 -6.19 -29.91
N GLY A 516 -25.98 -6.94 -28.87
CA GLY A 516 -27.05 -7.93 -28.92
C GLY A 516 -26.63 -9.27 -29.53
N GLN A 517 -25.35 -9.47 -29.86
CA GLN A 517 -24.85 -10.77 -30.31
C GLN A 517 -24.80 -11.75 -29.14
N HIS A 518 -25.18 -13.01 -29.41
CA HIS A 518 -25.01 -14.11 -28.47
C HIS A 518 -23.53 -14.44 -28.28
N ILE A 519 -23.05 -14.44 -27.03
CA ILE A 519 -21.64 -14.65 -26.69
C ILE A 519 -21.38 -15.91 -25.86
N GLY A 520 -22.42 -16.55 -25.32
CA GLY A 520 -22.27 -17.77 -24.54
C GLY A 520 -23.48 -18.10 -23.68
N TYR A 521 -23.28 -19.02 -22.74
CA TYR A 521 -24.31 -19.48 -21.83
C TYR A 521 -23.83 -19.42 -20.38
N ILE A 522 -24.75 -19.26 -19.43
CA ILE A 522 -24.47 -19.37 -18.00
C ILE A 522 -24.11 -20.81 -17.63
N GLY A 523 -23.08 -20.98 -16.80
CA GLY A 523 -22.57 -22.29 -16.40
C GLY A 523 -23.37 -22.93 -15.28
N GLN A 524 -23.39 -24.27 -15.28
CA GLN A 524 -23.87 -25.05 -14.15
C GLN A 524 -22.81 -25.09 -13.03
N ALA A 525 -23.23 -25.44 -11.81
CA ALA A 525 -22.34 -25.47 -10.64
C ALA A 525 -21.11 -26.36 -10.83
N ASN A 526 -21.26 -27.48 -11.53
CA ASN A 526 -20.16 -28.43 -11.79
C ASN A 526 -19.13 -27.95 -12.84
N GLU A 527 -19.35 -26.80 -13.48
CA GLU A 527 -18.46 -26.26 -14.51
C GLU A 527 -18.06 -24.79 -14.31
N ASN A 528 -18.71 -24.06 -13.38
CA ASN A 528 -18.53 -22.62 -13.20
C ASN A 528 -17.69 -22.24 -11.95
N GLY A 529 -16.88 -23.16 -11.43
CA GLY A 529 -16.12 -22.96 -10.18
C GLY A 529 -16.86 -23.38 -8.91
N ASN A 530 -17.83 -24.30 -9.00
CA ASN A 530 -18.65 -24.78 -7.87
C ASN A 530 -19.51 -23.68 -7.23
N TRP A 531 -20.06 -22.78 -8.05
CA TRP A 531 -21.00 -21.76 -7.60
C TRP A 531 -22.43 -22.10 -8.02
N SER A 532 -23.44 -21.71 -7.23
CA SER A 532 -24.83 -21.79 -7.72
C SER A 532 -24.93 -20.95 -9.00
N PRO A 533 -25.64 -21.39 -10.06
CA PRO A 533 -25.65 -20.72 -11.35
C PRO A 533 -25.98 -19.23 -11.27
N HIS A 534 -25.10 -18.39 -11.81
CA HIS A 534 -25.24 -16.94 -11.89
C HIS A 534 -24.26 -16.37 -12.94
N LEU A 535 -24.47 -15.12 -13.34
CA LEU A 535 -23.48 -14.32 -14.07
C LEU A 535 -22.77 -13.38 -13.08
N HIS A 536 -21.45 -13.38 -13.08
CA HIS A 536 -20.68 -12.25 -12.55
C HIS A 536 -20.40 -11.26 -13.68
N PHE A 537 -20.82 -10.00 -13.51
CA PHE A 537 -20.61 -8.93 -14.48
C PHE A 537 -19.82 -7.77 -13.86
N GLN A 538 -18.70 -7.41 -14.48
CA GLN A 538 -17.81 -6.36 -13.97
C GLN A 538 -17.34 -5.44 -15.10
N ILE A 539 -17.28 -4.13 -14.81
CA ILE A 539 -16.61 -3.13 -15.67
C ILE A 539 -15.15 -3.02 -15.22
N ILE A 540 -14.22 -2.90 -16.15
CA ILE A 540 -12.78 -2.71 -15.88
C ILE A 540 -12.27 -1.57 -16.77
N LEU A 541 -11.71 -0.50 -16.19
CA LEU A 541 -11.18 0.65 -16.93
C LEU A 541 -9.69 0.52 -17.27
N ASP A 542 -8.98 -0.36 -16.57
CA ASP A 542 -7.58 -0.68 -16.80
C ASP A 542 -7.32 -2.14 -16.43
N MET A 543 -6.74 -2.91 -17.35
CA MET A 543 -6.41 -4.31 -17.11
C MET A 543 -5.21 -4.49 -16.18
N LEU A 544 -4.46 -3.43 -15.84
CA LEU A 544 -3.31 -3.48 -14.92
C LEU A 544 -2.31 -4.57 -15.31
N GLY A 545 -2.05 -4.68 -16.62
CA GLY A 545 -1.17 -5.70 -17.22
C GLY A 545 -1.75 -7.12 -17.32
N ASN A 546 -2.95 -7.39 -16.81
CA ASN A 546 -3.57 -8.71 -16.89
C ASN A 546 -4.07 -9.02 -18.31
N THR A 547 -3.92 -10.27 -18.73
CA THR A 547 -4.28 -10.72 -20.10
C THR A 547 -5.40 -11.76 -20.14
N HIS A 548 -5.66 -12.47 -19.04
CA HIS A 548 -6.57 -13.62 -19.02
C HIS A 548 -7.69 -13.49 -17.99
N ASP A 549 -7.31 -13.14 -16.76
CA ASP A 549 -8.18 -13.02 -15.59
C ASP A 549 -8.09 -11.61 -14.99
N PHE A 550 -9.03 -11.25 -14.13
CA PHE A 550 -9.02 -9.97 -13.41
C PHE A 550 -9.67 -10.09 -12.03
N PRO A 551 -9.13 -9.44 -10.98
CA PRO A 551 -9.70 -9.53 -9.63
C PRO A 551 -11.19 -9.19 -9.57
N GLY A 552 -12.00 -10.13 -9.06
CA GLY A 552 -13.43 -9.94 -8.76
C GLY A 552 -13.73 -9.43 -7.36
N VAL A 553 -12.70 -9.39 -6.51
CA VAL A 553 -12.78 -8.94 -5.12
C VAL A 553 -11.56 -8.11 -4.72
N ALA A 554 -11.80 -7.12 -3.85
CA ALA A 554 -10.79 -6.21 -3.31
C ALA A 554 -10.68 -6.30 -1.79
N PHE A 555 -9.54 -5.84 -1.27
CA PHE A 555 -9.38 -5.59 0.17
C PHE A 555 -10.24 -4.39 0.59
N PRO A 556 -10.90 -4.43 1.76
CA PRO A 556 -11.64 -3.29 2.30
C PRO A 556 -10.83 -1.99 2.39
N SER A 557 -9.53 -2.08 2.68
CA SER A 557 -8.64 -0.91 2.76
C SER A 557 -8.29 -0.28 1.40
N GLU A 558 -8.61 -0.96 0.30
CA GLU A 558 -8.28 -0.53 -1.07
C GLU A 558 -9.53 -0.21 -1.89
N VAL A 559 -10.72 -0.25 -1.29
CA VAL A 559 -12.01 -0.13 -1.98
C VAL A 559 -12.10 1.17 -2.79
N ASP A 560 -11.53 2.26 -2.30
CA ASP A 560 -11.56 3.55 -2.99
C ASP A 560 -10.71 3.58 -4.26
N ILE A 561 -9.64 2.76 -4.31
CA ILE A 561 -8.82 2.57 -5.50
C ILE A 561 -9.56 1.68 -6.48
N TRP A 562 -9.98 0.49 -6.04
CA TRP A 562 -10.62 -0.49 -6.89
C TRP A 562 -11.96 -0.03 -7.46
N LYS A 563 -12.76 0.76 -6.72
CA LYS A 563 -14.02 1.31 -7.26
C LYS A 563 -13.80 2.31 -8.40
N SER A 564 -12.61 2.89 -8.51
CA SER A 564 -12.24 3.78 -9.62
C SER A 564 -11.78 3.02 -10.86
N VAL A 565 -11.20 1.82 -10.66
CA VAL A 565 -10.77 0.92 -11.75
C VAL A 565 -11.93 0.05 -12.24
N CYS A 566 -12.77 -0.41 -11.31
CA CYS A 566 -13.97 -1.20 -11.58
C CYS A 566 -15.21 -0.42 -11.12
N PRO A 567 -15.72 0.54 -11.91
CA PRO A 567 -16.86 1.38 -11.53
C PRO A 567 -18.18 0.59 -11.42
N ASP A 568 -19.17 1.17 -10.73
CA ASP A 568 -20.49 0.56 -10.51
C ASP A 568 -21.17 0.20 -11.83
N PRO A 569 -21.42 -1.09 -12.13
CA PRO A 569 -22.14 -1.51 -13.33
C PRO A 569 -23.54 -0.91 -13.46
N ASN A 570 -24.11 -0.41 -12.36
CA ASN A 570 -25.40 0.25 -12.36
C ASN A 570 -25.46 1.50 -13.27
N ILE A 571 -24.31 2.09 -13.60
CA ILE A 571 -24.23 3.19 -14.59
C ILE A 571 -24.87 2.81 -15.93
N PHE A 572 -24.81 1.52 -16.32
CA PHE A 572 -25.47 1.00 -17.52
C PHE A 572 -26.81 0.31 -17.25
N LEU A 573 -26.96 -0.32 -16.08
CA LEU A 573 -28.11 -1.18 -15.77
C LEU A 573 -29.35 -0.41 -15.29
N GLN A 574 -29.14 0.77 -14.68
CA GLN A 574 -30.20 1.68 -14.23
C GLN A 574 -31.20 1.02 -13.26
N GLN A 575 -30.68 0.31 -12.25
CA GLN A 575 -31.41 -0.39 -11.19
C GLN A 575 -30.97 0.11 -9.82
N GLU A 576 -31.82 0.82 -9.10
CA GLU A 576 -31.47 1.39 -7.77
C GLU A 576 -30.97 0.33 -6.78
N VAL A 577 -31.47 -0.90 -6.87
CA VAL A 577 -31.16 -1.99 -5.94
C VAL A 577 -29.76 -2.58 -6.09
N ILE A 578 -29.02 -2.24 -7.17
CA ILE A 578 -27.66 -2.75 -7.43
C ILE A 578 -26.60 -1.93 -6.71
N SER A 579 -26.82 -0.62 -6.59
CA SER A 579 -25.83 0.28 -6.01
C SER A 579 -25.61 -0.02 -4.52
N PRO A 580 -24.38 0.23 -4.00
CA PRO A 580 -24.05 -0.10 -2.63
C PRO A 580 -25.00 0.60 -1.66
N LYS A 581 -25.66 -0.16 -0.78
CA LYS A 581 -26.49 0.43 0.28
C LYS A 581 -25.63 1.30 1.18
N LYS A 582 -26.10 2.53 1.44
CA LYS A 582 -25.44 3.44 2.40
C LYS A 582 -25.44 2.80 3.79
N GLN A 583 -24.27 2.33 4.22
CA GLN A 583 -24.06 1.90 5.60
C GLN A 583 -23.83 3.13 6.49
N LYS A 584 -24.32 3.07 7.74
CA LYS A 584 -24.03 4.11 8.72
C LYS A 584 -22.54 4.18 8.99
N GLN A 585 -21.99 5.39 8.98
CA GLN A 585 -20.58 5.58 9.30
C GLN A 585 -20.35 5.33 10.79
N PRO A 586 -19.16 4.83 11.21
CA PRO A 586 -18.86 4.58 12.62
C PRO A 586 -19.15 5.79 13.50
N ASN A 587 -18.81 7.00 13.04
CA ASN A 587 -19.08 8.25 13.78
C ASN A 587 -20.57 8.52 13.98
N GLU A 588 -21.44 8.15 13.03
CA GLU A 588 -22.89 8.28 13.19
C GLU A 588 -23.42 7.31 14.25
N ILE A 589 -22.89 6.08 14.27
CA ILE A 589 -23.24 5.07 15.27
C ILE A 589 -22.77 5.52 16.66
N ILE A 590 -21.52 6.00 16.77
CA ILE A 590 -20.95 6.50 18.03
C ILE A 590 -21.74 7.70 18.53
N ARG A 591 -22.01 8.69 17.67
CA ARG A 591 -22.80 9.88 18.04
C ARG A 591 -24.20 9.49 18.53
N PHE A 592 -24.90 8.63 17.79
CA PHE A 592 -26.22 8.16 18.21
C PHE A 592 -26.18 7.47 19.58
N ARG A 593 -25.15 6.65 19.84
CA ARG A 593 -24.95 6.03 21.16
C ARG A 593 -24.71 7.07 22.25
N THR A 594 -23.84 8.05 22.02
CA THR A 594 -23.54 9.11 22.99
C THR A 594 -24.77 9.95 23.33
N ASP A 595 -25.60 10.23 22.33
CA ASP A 595 -26.79 11.08 22.49
C ASP A 595 -27.95 10.34 23.19
N HIS A 596 -28.03 9.01 23.10
CA HIS A 596 -29.22 8.24 23.52
C HIS A 596 -28.97 7.14 24.56
N LEU A 597 -27.74 6.68 24.76
CA LEU A 597 -27.41 5.61 25.72
C LEU A 597 -26.79 6.17 27.00
N GLY A 598 -27.03 5.48 28.12
CA GLY A 598 -26.43 5.84 29.40
C GLY A 598 -24.90 5.71 29.39
N LYS A 599 -24.21 6.60 30.11
CA LYS A 599 -22.73 6.64 30.19
C LYS A 599 -22.08 5.33 30.66
N SER A 600 -22.82 4.45 31.34
CA SER A 600 -22.36 3.13 31.77
C SER A 600 -22.17 2.13 30.61
N LEU A 601 -22.66 2.43 29.40
CA LEU A 601 -22.54 1.58 28.20
C LEU A 601 -21.41 2.07 27.27
N SER A 602 -20.23 2.31 27.84
CA SER A 602 -19.04 2.78 27.12
C SER A 602 -18.47 1.73 26.15
N LEU A 603 -17.73 2.19 25.14
CA LEU A 603 -17.00 1.34 24.20
C LEU A 603 -15.61 0.98 24.78
N SER A 604 -15.15 -0.24 24.52
CA SER A 604 -13.92 -0.79 25.14
C SER A 604 -12.63 -0.49 24.38
N TYR A 605 -12.71 -0.09 23.10
CA TYR A 605 -11.55 0.11 22.22
C TYR A 605 -11.41 1.56 21.77
N ALA A 606 -10.16 2.02 21.60
CA ALA A 606 -9.86 3.37 21.08
C ALA A 606 -10.42 3.56 19.65
N GLU A 607 -10.26 2.54 18.81
CA GLU A 607 -10.98 2.40 17.54
C GLU A 607 -12.10 1.37 17.72
N PRO A 608 -13.38 1.79 17.78
CA PRO A 608 -14.49 0.87 18.00
C PRO A 608 -14.65 -0.14 16.87
N LEU A 609 -14.78 -1.41 17.23
CA LEU A 609 -15.06 -2.49 16.29
C LEU A 609 -16.56 -2.53 15.93
N HIS A 610 -16.88 -2.43 14.63
CA HIS A 610 -18.25 -2.59 14.13
C HIS A 610 -18.50 -4.07 13.81
N ILE A 611 -18.81 -4.85 14.85
CA ILE A 611 -19.13 -6.27 14.75
C ILE A 611 -20.55 -6.48 14.22
N VAL A 612 -20.71 -7.37 13.25
CA VAL A 612 -22.01 -7.66 12.60
C VAL A 612 -22.36 -9.15 12.55
N ARG A 613 -21.42 -10.04 12.87
CA ARG A 613 -21.62 -11.50 12.87
C ARG A 613 -20.77 -12.19 13.94
N GLY A 614 -21.26 -13.30 14.48
CA GLY A 614 -20.49 -14.21 15.33
C GLY A 614 -20.19 -15.52 14.61
N GLU A 615 -19.15 -16.23 15.02
CA GLU A 615 -18.85 -17.56 14.48
C GLU A 615 -18.00 -18.36 15.48
N GLY A 616 -18.63 -19.28 16.22
CA GLY A 616 -17.94 -19.95 17.33
C GLY A 616 -17.33 -18.93 18.28
N SER A 617 -16.03 -19.03 18.59
CA SER A 617 -15.32 -18.09 19.46
C SER A 617 -14.88 -16.78 18.78
N CYS A 618 -15.28 -16.54 17.52
CA CYS A 618 -14.88 -15.35 16.78
C CYS A 618 -16.02 -14.35 16.62
N LEU A 619 -15.66 -13.06 16.62
CA LEU A 619 -16.50 -11.95 16.17
C LEU A 619 -16.03 -11.51 14.78
N ILE A 620 -16.96 -11.17 13.90
CA ILE A 620 -16.69 -10.74 12.53
C ILE A 620 -17.22 -9.33 12.32
N ASP A 621 -16.34 -8.43 11.90
CA ASP A 621 -16.71 -7.06 11.61
C ASP A 621 -17.41 -6.89 10.25
N LYS A 622 -17.92 -5.69 9.99
CA LYS A 622 -18.58 -5.35 8.71
C LYS A 622 -17.70 -5.52 7.47
N THR A 623 -16.37 -5.63 7.62
CA THR A 623 -15.40 -5.84 6.54
C THR A 623 -15.07 -7.33 6.33
N GLY A 624 -15.64 -8.22 7.16
CA GLY A 624 -15.35 -9.65 7.14
C GLY A 624 -14.10 -10.03 7.94
N ARG A 625 -13.47 -9.08 8.64
CA ARG A 625 -12.31 -9.38 9.48
C ARG A 625 -12.76 -10.15 10.72
N ARG A 626 -12.06 -11.25 10.99
CA ARG A 626 -12.32 -12.15 12.11
C ARG A 626 -11.44 -11.75 13.30
N TYR A 627 -12.05 -11.68 14.48
CA TYR A 627 -11.42 -11.38 15.75
C TYR A 627 -11.68 -12.53 16.70
N LEU A 628 -10.63 -13.10 17.31
CA LEU A 628 -10.80 -14.03 18.41
C LEU A 628 -11.30 -13.26 19.64
N ASP A 629 -12.46 -13.61 20.16
CA ASP A 629 -13.00 -12.96 21.35
C ASP A 629 -12.36 -13.55 22.61
N THR A 630 -11.56 -12.73 23.28
CA THR A 630 -10.90 -13.07 24.56
C THR A 630 -11.44 -12.24 25.73
N VAL A 631 -12.46 -11.41 25.49
CA VAL A 631 -12.97 -10.41 26.45
C VAL A 631 -14.37 -10.75 26.93
N ASN A 632 -15.20 -11.39 26.11
CA ASN A 632 -16.62 -11.56 26.41
C ASN A 632 -16.89 -12.62 27.49
N ASN A 633 -17.72 -12.24 28.47
CA ASN A 633 -18.00 -13.03 29.67
C ASN A 633 -19.12 -14.08 29.50
N VAL A 634 -20.01 -13.94 28.50
CA VAL A 634 -21.28 -14.73 28.45
C VAL A 634 -21.20 -15.90 27.47
N ALA A 635 -20.41 -15.79 26.42
CA ALA A 635 -20.37 -16.71 25.29
C ALA A 635 -19.47 -17.95 25.53
N HIS A 636 -19.79 -18.77 26.54
CA HIS A 636 -18.97 -19.90 27.00
C HIS A 636 -18.68 -20.97 25.92
N VAL A 637 -19.57 -21.11 24.94
CA VAL A 637 -19.43 -22.02 23.78
C VAL A 637 -19.33 -21.26 22.45
N GLY A 638 -18.98 -19.97 22.51
CA GLY A 638 -18.96 -19.06 21.38
C GLY A 638 -20.25 -18.27 21.16
N HIS A 639 -20.23 -17.37 20.18
CA HIS A 639 -21.30 -16.42 19.85
C HIS A 639 -22.44 -17.04 19.04
N GLU A 640 -22.11 -17.91 18.09
CA GLU A 640 -23.06 -18.43 17.11
C GLU A 640 -22.81 -19.92 16.86
N HIS A 641 -22.81 -20.74 17.92
CA HIS A 641 -22.61 -22.18 17.76
C HIS A 641 -23.85 -22.83 17.11
N PRO A 642 -23.76 -23.50 15.94
CA PRO A 642 -24.93 -23.90 15.16
C PRO A 642 -25.92 -24.80 15.93
N ARG A 643 -25.41 -25.74 16.74
CA ARG A 643 -26.24 -26.60 17.61
C ARG A 643 -27.07 -25.81 18.62
N ILE A 644 -26.48 -24.78 19.23
CA ILE A 644 -27.14 -23.97 20.27
C ILE A 644 -28.16 -23.04 19.65
N VAL A 645 -27.81 -22.40 18.53
CA VAL A 645 -28.73 -21.54 17.78
C VAL A 645 -29.96 -22.33 17.33
N LYS A 646 -29.77 -23.51 16.73
CA LYS A 646 -30.88 -24.37 16.30
C LYS A 646 -31.77 -24.80 17.47
N ALA A 647 -31.19 -25.21 18.58
CA ALA A 647 -31.95 -25.59 19.79
C ALA A 647 -32.74 -24.39 20.36
N GLY A 648 -32.10 -23.21 20.42
CA GLY A 648 -32.74 -21.98 20.87
C GLY A 648 -33.87 -21.53 19.96
N GLN A 649 -33.69 -21.55 18.64
CA GLN A 649 -34.74 -21.24 17.67
C GLN A 649 -35.93 -22.19 17.78
N ALA A 650 -35.68 -23.50 17.87
CA ALA A 650 -36.74 -24.49 18.03
C ALA A 650 -37.54 -24.25 19.33
N GLN A 651 -36.85 -23.99 20.45
CA GLN A 651 -37.50 -23.67 21.71
C GLN A 651 -38.27 -22.35 21.64
N MET A 652 -37.67 -21.27 21.13
CA MET A 652 -38.33 -19.95 21.03
C MET A 652 -39.55 -19.95 20.12
N ALA A 653 -39.54 -20.75 19.05
CA ALA A 653 -40.69 -20.91 18.16
C ALA A 653 -41.88 -21.60 18.86
N LEU A 654 -41.62 -22.44 19.86
CA LEU A 654 -42.65 -23.13 20.64
C LEU A 654 -43.05 -22.33 21.90
N LEU A 655 -42.07 -21.92 22.70
CA LEU A 655 -42.25 -21.28 24.01
C LEU A 655 -40.98 -20.54 24.48
N ASN A 656 -41.10 -19.22 24.71
CA ASN A 656 -40.09 -18.39 25.38
C ASN A 656 -40.70 -17.77 26.64
N THR A 657 -40.48 -18.40 27.80
CA THR A 657 -41.06 -17.99 29.08
C THR A 657 -40.03 -18.05 30.21
N ASN A 658 -40.31 -17.36 31.31
CA ASN A 658 -39.53 -17.46 32.54
C ASN A 658 -40.00 -18.65 33.40
N THR A 659 -39.21 -19.00 34.41
CA THR A 659 -39.42 -20.17 35.30
C THR A 659 -40.62 -20.07 36.25
N ARG A 660 -41.48 -19.04 36.12
CA ARG A 660 -42.70 -18.93 36.95
C ARG A 660 -43.84 -19.81 36.45
N TYR A 661 -43.76 -20.28 35.21
CA TYR A 661 -44.74 -21.19 34.63
C TYR A 661 -44.19 -22.61 34.60
N LEU A 662 -45.06 -23.60 34.80
CA LEU A 662 -44.67 -25.01 34.88
C LEU A 662 -44.26 -25.53 33.50
N HIS A 663 -43.03 -26.01 33.34
CA HIS A 663 -42.53 -26.75 32.18
C HIS A 663 -41.36 -27.66 32.59
N GLU A 664 -41.15 -28.76 31.87
CA GLU A 664 -40.20 -29.82 32.26
C GLU A 664 -38.73 -29.41 32.08
N SER A 665 -38.43 -28.49 31.15
CA SER A 665 -37.05 -28.19 30.73
C SER A 665 -36.10 -27.77 31.86
N ILE A 666 -36.60 -27.12 32.92
CA ILE A 666 -35.75 -26.73 34.07
C ILE A 666 -35.40 -27.94 34.96
N ASN A 667 -36.30 -28.93 35.04
CA ASN A 667 -36.05 -30.16 35.76
C ASN A 667 -35.04 -31.02 35.00
N ASP A 668 -35.20 -31.15 33.67
CA ASP A 668 -34.25 -31.89 32.83
C ASP A 668 -32.84 -31.29 32.92
N PHE A 669 -32.75 -29.95 32.95
CA PHE A 669 -31.47 -29.26 33.12
C PHE A 669 -30.86 -29.51 34.50
N ALA A 670 -31.68 -29.46 35.56
CA ALA A 670 -31.22 -29.77 36.91
C ALA A 670 -30.74 -31.23 37.03
N GLU A 671 -31.46 -32.18 36.45
CA GLU A 671 -31.09 -33.61 36.45
C GLU A 671 -29.79 -33.84 35.67
N ALA A 672 -29.56 -33.14 34.56
CA ALA A 672 -28.31 -33.27 33.79
C ALA A 672 -27.06 -32.69 34.50
N LEU A 673 -27.24 -31.81 35.50
CA LEU A 673 -26.17 -31.20 36.28
C LEU A 673 -25.80 -31.97 37.55
N LEU A 674 -26.74 -32.77 38.07
CA LEU A 674 -26.58 -33.59 39.28
C LEU A 674 -25.93 -34.93 38.94
#